data_AF-A0ABD4PXD4-F1
#
_entry.id   AF-A0ABD4PXD4-F1
#
_cell.length_a   1.000
_cell.length_b   1.000
_cell.length_c   1.000
_cell.angle_alpha   90.00
_cell.angle_beta   90.00
_cell.angle_gamma   90.00
#
_symmetry.space_group_name_H-M   'P 1'
#
loop_
_entity.id
_entity.type
_entity.pdbx_description
1 polymer ?
#
loop_
_entity_poly.entity_id
_entity_poly.type
_entity_poly.pdbx_seq_one_letter_code
_entity_poly.pdbx_strand_id
1 'polypeptide(L)'
;MQILVTDATGAVGRSVTRQLIAAGHTVSGIAQHPHDALDPRVDYVCASLRNPVLQELAGEADAVIHLAPVDTSAPGGVGITGLAHVANAAARAGARLLFVSQAAGRPELYRQAETLVSTGWAPSLVIRIAPPVGRQLDWMVCRTVATLLRSKVSARPIRVLHLDDLVRFLVLALNTDRNGVVDLATPDTTNVVTAWRLLRSVDPHLRTRRVRSWEQLIPEVDIAAVQEDWNFEFGWQATEAIVDTGRGLVGRRLHPAGATNGSGQLALPVEAPPRSVPSHGEPLGSAAPEGLEGEFDDRIDERFPVFSSASLAEALPGPLTPMTLDVQLSGLRAAGRAMGRVLALGGVVADEWERRAIAVFGHRPYIGVSANIVAAAQLPGWDAQAVARRALGEQPQVTELLPFGRPQLAGGPLGSVAKVVVTARSLALLRHLRSDTHHYVAAADAEHLAAGQLASLPDAGLEVRIRLLRDRIHQGWILTVLWVIDTGVTAATLEHTRAGSAVSGGGMIMESGRIGAEIAPLAAVLRADPPLCALATDGNLASIRALSAPAAAAVDAVIARIGHRGLGEAELANLTFADDPALLLKTAAEIAARPAGPAHPATLIQRLAAGTRSARELAHDTTIRFTHELRMTLRELGSRRVAADVIDVVDDVFYLTCDELITTPADARLRIKRRRAERERLQAQRPPDVIDHAWVPVE
;
A
#
# COMPACT_ATOMS: atom_id res chain seq x y z
N MET A 1 -14.86 21.68 -5.49
CA MET A 1 -14.54 22.59 -4.39
C MET A 1 -13.04 22.72 -4.26
N GLN A 2 -12.58 23.90 -3.88
CA GLN A 2 -11.23 24.19 -3.40
C GLN A 2 -11.21 24.05 -1.88
N ILE A 3 -10.38 23.16 -1.35
CA ILE A 3 -10.33 22.84 0.08
C ILE A 3 -8.95 23.17 0.64
N LEU A 4 -8.90 24.02 1.67
CA LEU A 4 -7.68 24.30 2.42
C LEU A 4 -7.57 23.35 3.62
N VAL A 5 -6.45 22.63 3.72
CA VAL A 5 -6.15 21.76 4.86
C VAL A 5 -4.97 22.31 5.67
N THR A 6 -5.21 22.65 6.94
CA THR A 6 -4.11 23.02 7.86
C THR A 6 -3.49 21.77 8.48
N ASP A 7 -2.18 21.78 8.76
CA ASP A 7 -1.44 20.59 9.17
C ASP A 7 -1.55 19.47 8.12
N ALA A 8 -1.55 19.85 6.84
CA ALA A 8 -1.67 18.93 5.71
C ALA A 8 -0.59 17.84 5.71
N THR A 9 0.56 18.10 6.32
CA THR A 9 1.66 17.15 6.44
C THR A 9 1.57 16.27 7.68
N GLY A 10 0.58 16.46 8.56
CA GLY A 10 0.26 15.54 9.66
C GLY A 10 -0.30 14.21 9.14
N ALA A 11 -0.33 13.18 9.98
CA ALA A 11 -0.80 11.84 9.57
C ALA A 11 -2.25 11.85 9.03
N VAL A 12 -3.17 12.50 9.74
CA VAL A 12 -4.56 12.69 9.30
C VAL A 12 -4.62 13.64 8.10
N GLY A 13 -3.81 14.70 8.09
CA GLY A 13 -3.71 15.65 6.98
C GLY A 13 -3.38 14.98 5.65
N ARG A 14 -2.37 14.11 5.62
CA ARG A 14 -1.96 13.39 4.41
C ARG A 14 -3.03 12.39 3.95
N SER A 15 -3.71 11.74 4.90
CA SER A 15 -4.80 10.81 4.57
C SER A 15 -6.04 11.52 4.04
N VAL A 16 -6.46 12.64 4.65
CA VAL A 16 -7.64 13.40 4.18
C VAL A 16 -7.37 14.09 2.85
N THR A 17 -6.19 14.72 2.66
CA THR A 17 -5.86 15.39 1.39
C THR A 17 -5.91 14.41 0.21
N ARG A 18 -5.35 13.20 0.36
CA ARG A 18 -5.45 12.13 -0.64
C ARG A 18 -6.91 11.75 -0.94
N GLN A 19 -7.73 11.62 0.10
CA GLN A 19 -9.13 11.26 -0.04
C GLN A 19 -9.96 12.37 -0.71
N LEU A 20 -9.67 13.63 -0.41
CA LEU A 20 -10.30 14.80 -1.03
C LEU A 20 -9.97 14.88 -2.52
N ILE A 21 -8.71 14.63 -2.91
CA ILE A 21 -8.32 14.59 -4.32
C ILE A 21 -9.03 13.42 -5.03
N ALA A 22 -9.12 12.26 -4.39
CA ALA A 22 -9.87 11.12 -4.92
C ALA A 22 -11.38 11.41 -5.06
N ALA A 23 -11.93 12.31 -4.24
CA ALA A 23 -13.30 12.83 -4.36
C ALA A 23 -13.50 13.80 -5.54
N GLY A 24 -12.42 14.24 -6.19
CA GLY A 24 -12.47 15.26 -7.24
C GLY A 24 -12.36 16.70 -6.74
N HIS A 25 -11.91 16.92 -5.50
CA HIS A 25 -11.63 18.27 -4.98
C HIS A 25 -10.22 18.72 -5.36
N THR A 26 -10.04 20.04 -5.49
CA THR A 26 -8.71 20.65 -5.55
C THR A 26 -8.32 21.04 -4.12
N VAL A 27 -7.05 20.80 -3.75
CA VAL A 27 -6.63 20.83 -2.35
C VAL A 27 -5.38 21.68 -2.19
N SER A 28 -5.46 22.71 -1.36
CA SER A 28 -4.32 23.46 -0.87
C SER A 28 -3.97 23.04 0.55
N GLY A 29 -2.68 23.01 0.87
CA GLY A 29 -2.17 22.51 2.15
C GLY A 29 -1.19 23.49 2.78
N ILE A 30 -1.34 23.75 4.08
CA ILE A 30 -0.39 24.56 4.84
C ILE A 30 0.11 23.80 6.06
N ALA A 31 1.43 23.73 6.23
CA ALA A 31 2.06 23.16 7.42
C ALA A 31 3.47 23.71 7.63
N GLN A 32 4.00 23.59 8.85
CA GLN A 32 5.30 24.16 9.21
C GLN A 32 6.51 23.39 8.64
N HIS A 33 6.33 22.12 8.27
CA HIS A 33 7.40 21.26 7.79
C HIS A 33 6.90 20.39 6.63
N PRO A 34 7.71 20.19 5.57
CA PRO A 34 7.35 19.31 4.48
C PRO A 34 7.34 17.84 4.91
N HIS A 35 6.67 16.99 4.13
CA HIS A 35 6.67 15.54 4.34
C HIS A 35 6.59 14.79 3.01
N ASP A 36 7.47 13.81 2.79
CA ASP A 36 7.63 13.10 1.52
C ASP A 36 6.42 12.25 1.10
N ALA A 37 5.52 11.98 2.05
CA ALA A 37 4.29 11.22 1.81
C ALA A 37 3.06 12.11 1.51
N LEU A 38 3.21 13.43 1.46
CA LEU A 38 2.12 14.33 1.03
C LEU A 38 1.84 14.10 -0.46
N ASP A 39 0.57 13.95 -0.85
CA ASP A 39 0.20 13.78 -2.26
C ASP A 39 0.70 14.99 -3.06
N PRO A 40 1.47 14.80 -4.13
CA PRO A 40 2.09 15.89 -4.89
C PRO A 40 1.08 16.75 -5.65
N ARG A 41 -0.19 16.34 -5.73
CA ARG A 41 -1.29 17.17 -6.28
C ARG A 41 -1.83 18.19 -5.27
N VAL A 42 -1.35 18.16 -4.03
CA VAL A 42 -1.65 19.20 -3.04
C VAL A 42 -0.81 20.44 -3.36
N ASP A 43 -1.47 21.58 -3.55
CA ASP A 43 -0.76 22.87 -3.61
C ASP A 43 -0.26 23.23 -2.21
N TYR A 44 1.02 22.95 -1.95
CA TYR A 44 1.58 22.93 -0.61
C TYR A 44 2.42 24.17 -0.30
N VAL A 45 2.07 24.85 0.79
CA VAL A 45 2.81 25.96 1.35
C VAL A 45 3.44 25.57 2.69
N CYS A 46 4.78 25.58 2.73
CA CYS A 46 5.54 25.37 3.96
C CYS A 46 5.59 26.66 4.79
N ALA A 47 4.57 26.89 5.62
CA ALA A 47 4.45 28.09 6.45
C ALA A 47 3.72 27.82 7.79
N SER A 48 3.95 28.72 8.75
CA SER A 48 3.16 28.78 9.99
C SER A 48 1.80 29.44 9.73
N LEU A 49 0.78 29.09 10.52
CA LEU A 49 -0.55 29.72 10.48
C LEU A 49 -0.58 31.21 10.88
N ARG A 50 0.57 31.79 11.26
CA ARG A 50 0.71 33.24 11.46
C ARG A 50 1.11 33.98 10.17
N ASN A 51 1.51 33.25 9.14
CA ASN A 51 1.94 33.83 7.88
C ASN A 51 0.72 34.42 7.14
N PRO A 52 0.82 35.65 6.58
CA PRO A 52 -0.24 36.27 5.79
C PRO A 52 -0.80 35.41 4.65
N VAL A 53 0.01 34.49 4.10
CA VAL A 53 -0.40 33.56 3.04
C VAL A 53 -1.63 32.72 3.42
N LEU A 54 -1.88 32.50 4.73
CA LEU A 54 -3.10 31.84 5.20
C LEU A 54 -4.37 32.55 4.71
N GLN A 55 -4.36 33.88 4.64
CA GLN A 55 -5.50 34.67 4.20
C GLN A 55 -5.74 34.54 2.69
N GLU A 56 -4.67 34.42 1.90
CA GLU A 56 -4.72 34.19 0.46
C GLU A 56 -5.29 32.79 0.18
N LEU A 57 -4.70 31.76 0.80
CA LEU A 57 -5.16 30.37 0.67
C LEU A 57 -6.62 30.18 1.10
N ALA A 58 -7.03 30.83 2.20
CA ALA A 58 -8.42 30.77 2.65
C ALA A 58 -9.36 31.53 1.71
N GLY A 59 -8.90 32.62 1.08
CA GLY A 59 -9.69 33.42 0.14
C GLY A 59 -10.05 32.67 -1.15
N GLU A 60 -9.28 31.65 -1.51
CA GLU A 60 -9.57 30.77 -2.66
C GLU A 60 -10.41 29.54 -2.27
N ALA A 61 -10.52 29.23 -0.97
CA ALA A 61 -11.12 28.00 -0.49
C ALA A 61 -12.64 28.12 -0.27
N ASP A 62 -13.39 27.10 -0.70
CA ASP A 62 -14.80 26.92 -0.34
C ASP A 62 -14.94 26.46 1.12
N ALA A 63 -13.98 25.66 1.59
CA ALA A 63 -13.94 25.16 2.96
C ALA A 63 -12.51 25.01 3.48
N VAL A 64 -12.37 25.14 4.80
CA VAL A 64 -11.13 24.97 5.55
C VAL A 64 -11.29 23.79 6.52
N ILE A 65 -10.46 22.76 6.38
CA ILE A 65 -10.33 21.69 7.37
C ILE A 65 -9.15 22.01 8.30
N HIS A 66 -9.48 22.34 9.55
CA HIS A 66 -8.49 22.65 10.57
C HIS A 66 -8.13 21.41 11.40
N LEU A 67 -6.96 20.83 11.12
CA LEU A 67 -6.41 19.67 11.83
C LEU A 67 -5.27 20.00 12.81
N ALA A 68 -4.71 21.22 12.75
CA ALA A 68 -3.59 21.58 13.61
C ALA A 68 -4.04 21.61 15.09
N PRO A 69 -3.33 20.92 16.01
CA PRO A 69 -3.80 20.81 17.38
C PRO A 69 -3.77 22.15 18.13
N VAL A 70 -4.80 22.39 18.95
CA VAL A 70 -4.78 23.52 19.90
C VAL A 70 -3.84 23.26 21.08
N ASP A 71 -3.53 22.01 21.39
CA ASP A 71 -2.57 21.64 22.44
C ASP A 71 -1.15 21.93 21.98
N THR A 72 -0.52 22.97 22.53
CA THR A 72 0.86 23.37 22.20
C THR A 72 1.92 22.33 22.59
N SER A 73 1.55 21.30 23.35
CA SER A 73 2.43 20.16 23.64
C SER A 73 2.29 19.02 22.66
N ALA A 74 1.33 19.09 21.73
CA ALA A 74 1.24 18.18 20.60
C ALA A 74 2.19 18.64 19.47
N PRO A 75 2.67 17.71 18.64
CA PRO A 75 3.39 18.07 17.41
C PRO A 75 2.54 18.96 16.52
N GLY A 76 3.14 20.00 15.96
CA GLY A 76 2.40 20.97 15.15
C GLY A 76 1.37 21.80 15.94
N GLY A 77 1.41 21.78 17.27
CA GLY A 77 0.45 22.51 18.11
C GLY A 77 0.52 24.02 17.93
N VAL A 78 -0.61 24.63 17.57
CA VAL A 78 -0.71 26.05 17.19
C VAL A 78 -1.32 26.94 18.27
N GLY A 79 -1.90 26.34 19.32
CA GLY A 79 -2.58 27.07 20.39
C GLY A 79 -3.91 27.69 19.94
N ILE A 80 -4.63 28.28 20.89
CA ILE A 80 -5.87 29.02 20.63
C ILE A 80 -5.65 30.19 19.66
N THR A 81 -4.48 30.85 19.71
CA THR A 81 -4.15 31.93 18.78
C THR A 81 -4.05 31.45 17.34
N GLY A 82 -3.48 30.27 17.09
CA GLY A 82 -3.43 29.71 15.74
C GLY A 82 -4.81 29.38 15.20
N LEU A 83 -5.67 28.78 16.03
CA LEU A 83 -7.07 28.55 15.70
C LEU A 83 -7.81 29.87 15.40
N ALA A 84 -7.57 30.92 16.19
CA ALA A 84 -8.16 32.23 15.95
C ALA A 84 -7.79 32.81 14.58
N HIS A 85 -6.54 32.65 14.14
CA HIS A 85 -6.13 33.07 12.80
C HIS A 85 -6.86 32.32 11.70
N VAL A 86 -7.03 31.00 11.85
CA VAL A 86 -7.75 30.17 10.88
C VAL A 86 -9.23 30.51 10.84
N ALA A 87 -9.87 30.65 12.01
CA ALA A 87 -11.27 31.04 12.10
C ALA A 87 -11.52 32.43 11.50
N ASN A 88 -10.62 33.39 11.75
CA ASN A 88 -10.69 34.71 11.15
C ASN A 88 -10.49 34.67 9.63
N ALA A 89 -9.49 33.91 9.15
CA ALA A 89 -9.22 33.78 7.72
C ALA A 89 -10.42 33.16 6.98
N ALA A 90 -10.99 32.08 7.53
CA ALA A 90 -12.19 31.44 7.01
C ALA A 90 -13.40 32.39 7.00
N ALA A 91 -13.64 33.11 8.10
CA ALA A 91 -14.74 34.07 8.20
C ALA A 91 -14.62 35.22 7.18
N ARG A 92 -13.40 35.75 6.99
CA ARG A 92 -13.15 36.82 6.00
C ARG A 92 -13.31 36.33 4.56
N ALA A 93 -13.01 35.06 4.30
CA ALA A 93 -13.19 34.44 2.99
C ALA A 93 -14.63 33.97 2.74
N GLY A 94 -15.46 33.85 3.78
CA GLY A 94 -16.76 33.17 3.68
C GLY A 94 -16.64 31.65 3.57
N ALA A 95 -15.44 31.09 3.80
CA ALA A 95 -15.18 29.66 3.72
C ALA A 95 -15.76 28.92 4.93
N ARG A 96 -16.33 27.74 4.71
CA ARG A 96 -16.85 26.89 5.80
C ARG A 96 -15.70 26.27 6.60
N LEU A 97 -15.74 26.33 7.93
CA LEU A 97 -14.70 25.81 8.81
C LEU A 97 -15.10 24.48 9.44
N LEU A 98 -14.37 23.41 9.12
CA LEU A 98 -14.43 22.13 9.82
C LEU A 98 -13.30 22.07 10.85
N PHE A 99 -13.63 21.96 12.13
CA PHE A 99 -12.66 21.94 13.23
C PHE A 99 -12.71 20.61 13.97
N VAL A 100 -11.57 19.92 14.06
CA VAL A 100 -11.45 18.66 14.83
C VAL A 100 -11.01 18.95 16.26
N SER A 101 -11.91 18.71 17.23
CA SER A 101 -11.67 18.89 18.66
C SER A 101 -11.36 17.56 19.36
N GLN A 102 -10.28 17.50 20.13
CA GLN A 102 -9.87 16.28 20.85
C GLN A 102 -10.52 16.23 22.25
N ALA A 103 -11.69 15.59 22.37
CA ALA A 103 -12.46 15.55 23.62
C ALA A 103 -11.74 14.85 24.78
N ALA A 104 -10.77 13.96 24.49
CA ALA A 104 -9.94 13.30 25.49
C ALA A 104 -8.82 14.19 26.08
N GLY A 105 -8.62 15.38 25.49
CA GLY A 105 -7.62 16.35 25.87
C GLY A 105 -7.98 17.13 27.14
N ARG A 106 -7.37 18.31 27.29
CA ARG A 106 -7.61 19.20 28.44
C ARG A 106 -8.94 19.93 28.28
N PRO A 107 -9.89 19.79 29.22
CA PRO A 107 -11.20 20.40 29.08
C PRO A 107 -11.21 21.92 28.98
N GLU A 108 -10.32 22.60 29.69
CA GLU A 108 -10.19 24.06 29.63
C GLU A 108 -9.76 24.51 28.24
N LEU A 109 -8.94 23.71 27.56
CA LEU A 109 -8.38 24.02 26.25
C LEU A 109 -9.37 23.70 25.12
N TYR A 110 -9.92 22.48 25.07
CA TYR A 110 -10.80 22.11 23.97
C TYR A 110 -12.14 22.86 24.04
N ARG A 111 -12.72 23.09 25.23
CA ARG A 111 -13.98 23.88 25.34
C ARG A 111 -13.79 25.32 24.89
N GLN A 112 -12.64 25.93 25.20
CA GLN A 112 -12.32 27.28 24.72
C GLN A 112 -12.20 27.31 23.20
N ALA A 113 -11.55 26.31 22.60
CA ALA A 113 -11.42 26.18 21.15
C ALA A 113 -12.78 25.98 20.46
N GLU A 114 -13.62 25.08 20.99
CA GLU A 114 -14.97 24.83 20.49
C GLU A 114 -15.84 26.08 20.55
N THR A 115 -15.77 26.83 21.66
CA THR A 115 -16.51 28.10 21.83
C THR A 115 -16.05 29.15 20.82
N LEU A 116 -14.73 29.27 20.59
CA LEU A 116 -14.19 30.21 19.61
C LEU A 116 -14.71 29.93 18.20
N VAL A 117 -14.79 28.65 17.81
CA VAL A 117 -15.29 28.27 16.48
C VAL A 117 -16.80 28.43 16.39
N SER A 118 -17.55 27.98 17.39
CA SER A 118 -19.02 27.98 17.36
C SER A 118 -19.64 29.38 17.46
N THR A 119 -18.93 30.33 18.09
CA THR A 119 -19.34 31.74 18.15
C THR A 119 -18.72 32.60 17.04
N GLY A 120 -17.89 31.99 16.18
CA GLY A 120 -17.29 32.62 15.02
C GLY A 120 -18.31 32.96 13.94
N TRP A 121 -17.93 33.83 13.00
CA TRP A 121 -18.81 34.28 11.93
C TRP A 121 -18.82 33.36 10.70
N ALA A 122 -17.82 32.48 10.58
CA ALA A 122 -17.79 31.48 9.52
C ALA A 122 -18.85 30.39 9.78
N PRO A 123 -19.54 29.87 8.75
CA PRO A 123 -20.26 28.61 8.84
C PRO A 123 -19.29 27.54 9.36
N SER A 124 -19.62 26.89 10.47
CA SER A 124 -18.66 26.01 11.13
C SER A 124 -19.26 24.70 11.63
N LEU A 125 -18.45 23.65 11.57
CA LEU A 125 -18.73 22.36 12.14
C LEU A 125 -17.59 21.97 13.08
N VAL A 126 -17.92 21.84 14.35
CA VAL A 126 -17.03 21.32 15.40
C VAL A 126 -17.23 19.80 15.47
N ILE A 127 -16.19 19.05 15.16
CA ILE A 127 -16.17 17.59 15.15
C ILE A 127 -15.40 17.14 16.40
N ARG A 128 -16.13 16.74 17.44
CA ARG A 128 -15.55 16.34 18.73
C ARG A 128 -15.26 14.85 18.70
N ILE A 129 -13.98 14.48 18.68
CA ILE A 129 -13.58 13.08 18.50
C ILE A 129 -13.37 12.37 19.84
N ALA A 130 -13.86 11.14 19.93
CA ALA A 130 -13.45 10.19 20.97
C ALA A 130 -11.94 9.87 20.88
N PRO A 131 -11.31 9.27 21.91
CA PRO A 131 -9.89 8.91 21.86
C PRO A 131 -9.55 8.12 20.58
N PRO A 132 -8.66 8.65 19.72
CA PRO A 132 -8.42 8.05 18.43
C PRO A 132 -7.56 6.79 18.54
N VAL A 133 -7.81 5.85 17.66
CA VAL A 133 -7.16 4.54 17.56
C VAL A 133 -6.91 4.18 16.09
N GLY A 134 -6.10 3.15 15.84
CA GLY A 134 -5.87 2.59 14.52
C GLY A 134 -4.42 2.26 14.20
N ARG A 135 -4.18 1.55 13.09
CA ARG A 135 -2.83 1.13 12.68
C ARG A 135 -1.89 2.27 12.28
N GLN A 136 -2.42 3.42 11.89
CA GLN A 136 -1.65 4.65 11.68
C GLN A 136 -1.39 5.32 13.04
N LEU A 137 -0.26 4.98 13.66
CA LEU A 137 0.09 5.41 15.02
C LEU A 137 0.62 6.85 15.05
N ASP A 138 -0.25 7.82 14.80
CA ASP A 138 0.06 9.22 14.98
C ASP A 138 0.23 9.60 16.47
N TRP A 139 0.49 10.89 16.74
CA TRP A 139 0.66 11.33 18.12
C TRP A 139 -0.60 11.12 18.97
N MET A 140 -1.80 11.23 18.41
CA MET A 140 -3.06 11.08 19.13
C MET A 140 -3.29 9.61 19.50
N VAL A 141 -3.11 8.70 18.55
CA VAL A 141 -3.21 7.25 18.79
C VAL A 141 -2.15 6.79 19.77
N CYS A 142 -0.91 7.30 19.66
CA CYS A 142 0.14 7.01 20.64
C CYS A 142 -0.26 7.45 22.05
N ARG A 143 -0.90 8.62 22.22
CA ARG A 143 -1.43 9.07 23.51
C ARG A 143 -2.57 8.17 24.00
N THR A 144 -3.46 7.69 23.12
CA THR A 144 -4.52 6.73 23.49
C THR A 144 -3.93 5.43 24.01
N VAL A 145 -2.98 4.84 23.27
CA VAL A 145 -2.27 3.61 23.69
C VAL A 145 -1.53 3.82 25.02
N ALA A 146 -0.80 4.93 25.16
CA ALA A 146 -0.07 5.24 26.38
C ALA A 146 -1.00 5.43 27.60
N THR A 147 -2.17 6.04 27.39
CA THR A 147 -3.19 6.18 28.43
C THR A 147 -3.74 4.82 28.83
N LEU A 148 -4.23 4.02 27.87
CA LEU A 148 -4.78 2.69 28.14
C LEU A 148 -3.82 1.79 28.90
N LEU A 149 -2.55 1.72 28.47
CA LEU A 149 -1.54 0.86 29.10
C LEU A 149 -1.11 1.31 30.51
N ARG A 150 -1.36 2.58 30.88
CA ARG A 150 -1.07 3.13 32.21
C ARG A 150 -2.30 3.19 33.11
N SER A 151 -3.50 3.20 32.54
CA SER A 151 -4.75 3.21 33.29
C SER A 151 -4.86 1.96 34.16
N LYS A 152 -5.47 2.12 35.34
CA LYS A 152 -5.85 0.97 36.16
C LYS A 152 -6.86 0.13 35.38
N VAL A 153 -6.53 -1.15 35.22
CA VAL A 153 -7.39 -2.13 34.54
C VAL A 153 -8.78 -2.12 35.18
N SER A 154 -9.82 -1.91 34.37
CA SER A 154 -11.20 -1.84 34.84
C SER A 154 -12.18 -2.31 33.75
N ALA A 155 -13.38 -2.68 34.16
CA ALA A 155 -14.46 -3.04 33.24
C ALA A 155 -15.23 -1.81 32.71
N ARG A 156 -14.70 -0.59 32.90
CA ARG A 156 -15.38 0.63 32.43
C ARG A 156 -15.49 0.60 30.89
N PRO A 157 -16.68 0.86 30.33
CA PRO A 157 -16.85 0.95 28.89
C PRO A 157 -16.14 2.19 28.37
N ILE A 158 -15.57 2.08 27.17
CA ILE A 158 -14.92 3.16 26.44
C ILE A 158 -15.42 3.16 25.00
N ARG A 159 -15.65 4.35 24.46
CA ARG A 159 -15.79 4.58 23.03
C ARG A 159 -14.46 5.06 22.48
N VAL A 160 -14.19 4.70 21.25
CA VAL A 160 -12.98 5.10 20.52
C VAL A 160 -13.38 5.60 19.15
N LEU A 161 -12.43 6.15 18.40
CA LEU A 161 -12.63 6.51 17.00
C LEU A 161 -11.45 6.01 16.17
N HIS A 162 -11.70 5.19 15.16
CA HIS A 162 -10.63 4.81 14.24
C HIS A 162 -10.28 5.98 13.31
N LEU A 163 -8.99 6.21 13.04
CA LEU A 163 -8.57 7.32 12.16
C LEU A 163 -9.12 7.21 10.72
N ASP A 164 -9.31 5.99 10.21
CA ASP A 164 -9.99 5.77 8.91
C ASP A 164 -11.41 6.37 8.90
N ASP A 165 -12.18 6.20 9.99
CA ASP A 165 -13.53 6.74 10.11
C ASP A 165 -13.53 8.26 10.29
N LEU A 166 -12.52 8.82 10.97
CA LEU A 166 -12.33 10.28 11.01
C LEU A 166 -12.13 10.86 9.60
N VAL A 167 -11.26 10.25 8.80
CA VAL A 167 -11.00 10.70 7.42
C VAL A 167 -12.26 10.60 6.57
N ARG A 168 -12.99 9.48 6.65
CA ARG A 168 -14.28 9.30 5.95
C ARG A 168 -15.30 10.35 6.34
N PHE A 169 -15.45 10.60 7.64
CA PHE A 169 -16.40 11.59 8.15
C PHE A 169 -16.05 13.00 7.69
N LEU A 170 -14.76 13.38 7.66
CA LEU A 170 -14.33 14.68 7.16
C LEU A 170 -14.70 14.91 5.69
N VAL A 171 -14.54 13.89 4.84
CA VAL A 171 -14.95 13.96 3.43
C VAL A 171 -16.46 14.01 3.29
N LEU A 172 -17.20 13.21 4.06
CA LEU A 172 -18.66 13.23 4.08
C LEU A 172 -19.19 14.60 4.55
N ALA A 173 -18.59 15.18 5.57
CA ALA A 173 -19.00 16.46 6.15
C ALA A 173 -18.92 17.63 5.16
N LEU A 174 -17.96 17.61 4.24
CA LEU A 174 -17.83 18.63 3.18
C LEU A 174 -18.98 18.60 2.18
N ASN A 175 -19.59 17.44 1.94
CA ASN A 175 -20.69 17.29 1.00
C ASN A 175 -22.07 17.61 1.63
N THR A 176 -22.07 18.32 2.76
CA THR A 176 -23.29 18.71 3.48
C THR A 176 -23.18 20.16 3.97
N ASP A 177 -24.30 20.84 4.11
CA ASP A 177 -24.37 22.20 4.69
C ASP A 177 -24.56 22.18 6.22
N ARG A 178 -24.43 21.00 6.85
CA ARG A 178 -24.66 20.83 8.29
C ARG A 178 -23.58 21.54 9.10
N ASN A 179 -24.01 22.34 10.07
CA ASN A 179 -23.15 23.14 10.95
C ASN A 179 -23.45 22.80 12.42
N GLY A 180 -22.65 23.35 13.33
CA GLY A 180 -22.82 23.15 14.77
C GLY A 180 -21.78 22.18 15.34
N VAL A 181 -22.21 21.28 16.22
CA VAL A 181 -21.32 20.34 16.92
C VAL A 181 -21.79 18.91 16.66
N VAL A 182 -20.85 18.02 16.40
CA VAL A 182 -21.11 16.58 16.27
C VAL A 182 -20.03 15.81 17.03
N ASP A 183 -20.46 14.86 17.87
CA ASP A 183 -19.53 13.96 18.55
C ASP A 183 -19.34 12.69 17.72
N LEU A 184 -18.08 12.35 17.46
CA LEU A 184 -17.68 11.25 16.60
C LEU A 184 -17.01 10.15 17.42
N ALA A 185 -17.74 9.07 17.64
CA ALA A 185 -17.33 7.92 18.43
C ALA A 185 -18.04 6.66 17.93
N THR A 186 -17.40 5.49 18.04
CA THR A 186 -18.04 4.21 17.68
C THR A 186 -19.38 4.01 18.40
N PRO A 187 -20.41 3.45 17.74
CA PRO A 187 -21.72 3.22 18.33
C PRO A 187 -21.71 2.08 19.36
N ASP A 188 -20.79 1.13 19.21
CA ASP A 188 -20.48 0.11 20.20
C ASP A 188 -19.40 0.59 21.18
N THR A 189 -19.15 -0.22 22.22
CA THR A 189 -18.12 0.05 23.23
C THR A 189 -17.22 -1.16 23.40
N THR A 190 -15.95 -0.91 23.71
CA THR A 190 -15.10 -1.91 24.35
C THR A 190 -14.92 -1.52 25.81
N ASN A 191 -14.09 -2.23 26.56
CA ASN A 191 -13.77 -1.86 27.94
C ASN A 191 -12.25 -1.73 28.15
N VAL A 192 -11.86 -1.00 29.19
CA VAL A 192 -10.44 -0.70 29.46
C VAL A 192 -9.61 -1.99 29.65
N VAL A 193 -10.16 -3.02 30.30
CA VAL A 193 -9.44 -4.30 30.52
C VAL A 193 -9.21 -5.07 29.23
N THR A 194 -10.22 -5.16 28.34
CA THR A 194 -10.10 -5.80 27.04
C THR A 194 -9.09 -5.04 26.17
N ALA A 195 -9.22 -3.71 26.09
CA ALA A 195 -8.31 -2.90 25.31
C ALA A 195 -6.86 -3.00 25.83
N TRP A 196 -6.66 -2.94 27.15
CA TRP A 196 -5.35 -3.15 27.77
C TRP A 196 -4.77 -4.52 27.43
N ARG A 197 -5.55 -5.60 27.53
CA ARG A 197 -5.10 -6.97 27.23
C ARG A 197 -4.68 -7.13 25.77
N LEU A 198 -5.50 -6.63 24.85
CA LEU A 198 -5.23 -6.69 23.41
C LEU A 198 -3.97 -5.91 23.02
N LEU A 199 -3.76 -4.71 23.58
CA LEU A 199 -2.56 -3.92 23.29
C LEU A 199 -1.31 -4.50 23.96
N ARG A 200 -1.46 -5.05 25.18
CA ARG A 200 -0.35 -5.63 25.95
C ARG A 200 0.13 -6.97 25.39
N SER A 201 -0.74 -7.75 24.74
CA SER A 201 -0.37 -9.01 24.12
C SER A 201 0.51 -8.83 22.87
N VAL A 202 0.45 -7.66 22.22
CA VAL A 202 1.28 -7.35 21.05
C VAL A 202 2.74 -7.16 21.44
N ASP A 203 3.02 -6.32 22.44
CA ASP A 203 4.37 -6.13 22.99
C ASP A 203 4.30 -5.86 24.51
N PRO A 204 4.62 -6.87 25.35
CA PRO A 204 4.68 -6.71 26.80
C PRO A 204 5.69 -5.65 27.28
N HIS A 205 6.71 -5.36 26.46
CA HIS A 205 7.80 -4.44 26.77
C HIS A 205 7.62 -3.04 26.14
N LEU A 206 6.44 -2.76 25.57
CA LEU A 206 6.17 -1.47 24.93
C LEU A 206 6.38 -0.31 25.92
N ARG A 207 7.36 0.54 25.60
CA ARG A 207 7.75 1.67 26.45
C ARG A 207 6.86 2.87 26.17
N THR A 208 5.96 3.18 27.11
CA THR A 208 5.06 4.33 26.95
C THR A 208 5.58 5.60 27.61
N ARG A 209 6.58 5.54 28.51
CA ARG A 209 6.95 6.63 29.47
C ARG A 209 7.15 8.02 28.84
N ARG A 210 7.63 8.10 27.59
CA ARG A 210 7.88 9.38 26.90
C ARG A 210 6.63 10.01 26.31
N VAL A 211 5.57 9.24 26.09
CA VAL A 211 4.30 9.72 25.51
C VAL A 211 3.41 10.27 26.62
N ARG A 212 2.73 11.39 26.36
CA ARG A 212 1.74 11.97 27.29
C ARG A 212 0.49 11.10 27.34
N SER A 213 -0.22 11.14 28.46
CA SER A 213 -1.54 10.52 28.58
C SER A 213 -2.63 11.56 28.30
N TRP A 214 -3.79 11.09 27.84
CA TRP A 214 -5.02 11.85 27.83
C TRP A 214 -5.44 12.18 29.25
N GLU A 215 -6.05 13.34 29.43
CA GLU A 215 -6.58 13.77 30.73
C GLU A 215 -7.94 13.12 30.99
N GLN A 216 -8.75 12.98 29.94
CA GLN A 216 -10.04 12.31 29.99
C GLN A 216 -10.07 11.13 29.00
N LEU A 217 -9.68 9.93 29.44
CA LEU A 217 -9.75 8.74 28.57
C LEU A 217 -11.19 8.41 28.12
N ILE A 218 -12.19 8.77 28.94
CA ILE A 218 -13.60 8.47 28.70
C ILE A 218 -14.36 9.79 28.73
N PRO A 219 -14.24 10.62 27.68
CA PRO A 219 -14.98 11.87 27.61
C PRO A 219 -16.48 11.61 27.43
N GLU A 220 -17.31 12.56 27.85
CA GLU A 220 -18.74 12.55 27.55
C GLU A 220 -18.95 12.89 26.07
N VAL A 221 -19.59 11.97 25.35
CA VAL A 221 -19.88 12.07 23.91
C VAL A 221 -21.34 11.68 23.66
N ASP A 222 -22.05 12.51 22.90
CA ASP A 222 -23.41 12.28 22.43
C ASP A 222 -23.41 11.84 20.95
N ILE A 223 -23.64 10.56 20.74
CA ILE A 223 -23.62 9.95 19.40
C ILE A 223 -24.97 10.02 18.66
N ALA A 224 -26.02 10.58 19.27
CA ALA A 224 -27.35 10.62 18.64
C ALA A 224 -27.29 11.33 17.28
N ALA A 225 -26.65 12.50 17.22
CA ALA A 225 -26.53 13.27 15.98
C ALA A 225 -25.82 12.47 14.89
N VAL A 226 -24.68 11.83 15.19
CA VAL A 226 -23.92 11.10 14.16
C VAL A 226 -24.67 9.88 13.62
N GLN A 227 -25.54 9.27 14.43
CA GLN A 227 -26.37 8.13 14.04
C GLN A 227 -27.64 8.53 13.31
N GLU A 228 -28.37 9.52 13.82
CA GLU A 228 -29.73 9.85 13.36
C GLU A 228 -29.72 10.97 12.31
N ASP A 229 -28.95 12.04 12.55
CA ASP A 229 -28.90 13.19 11.65
C ASP A 229 -27.93 12.94 10.50
N TRP A 230 -26.76 12.41 10.81
CA TRP A 230 -25.70 12.18 9.82
C TRP A 230 -25.83 10.83 9.11
N ASN A 231 -26.50 9.85 9.72
CA ASN A 231 -26.56 8.46 9.25
C ASN A 231 -25.16 7.92 8.89
N PHE A 232 -24.16 8.28 9.68
CA PHE A 232 -22.78 7.90 9.38
C PHE A 232 -22.52 6.46 9.84
N GLU A 233 -22.14 5.62 8.89
CA GLU A 233 -21.78 4.23 9.15
C GLU A 233 -20.27 4.11 9.42
N PHE A 234 -19.93 3.54 10.58
CA PHE A 234 -18.56 3.32 11.00
C PHE A 234 -18.02 2.01 10.41
N GLY A 235 -16.82 2.07 9.83
CA GLY A 235 -16.17 0.88 9.28
C GLY A 235 -15.56 -0.01 10.36
N TRP A 236 -15.20 0.56 11.52
CA TRP A 236 -14.61 -0.19 12.62
C TRP A 236 -15.52 -0.24 13.85
N GLN A 237 -15.71 -1.44 14.39
CA GLN A 237 -16.25 -1.59 15.74
C GLN A 237 -15.16 -1.31 16.79
N ALA A 238 -15.55 -0.91 18.00
CA ALA A 238 -14.63 -0.44 19.04
C ALA A 238 -13.53 -1.46 19.38
N THR A 239 -13.89 -2.74 19.52
CA THR A 239 -12.89 -3.79 19.84
C THR A 239 -11.99 -4.08 18.64
N GLU A 240 -12.53 -4.11 17.42
CA GLU A 240 -11.77 -4.34 16.19
C GLU A 240 -10.78 -3.21 15.92
N ALA A 241 -11.17 -1.96 16.20
CA ALA A 241 -10.29 -0.79 16.11
C ALA A 241 -9.08 -0.88 17.06
N ILE A 242 -9.27 -1.47 18.25
CA ILE A 242 -8.15 -1.75 19.17
C ILE A 242 -7.26 -2.88 18.64
N VAL A 243 -7.85 -3.94 18.07
CA VAL A 243 -7.08 -5.00 17.40
C VAL A 243 -6.25 -4.41 16.26
N ASP A 244 -6.81 -3.49 15.48
CA ASP A 244 -6.11 -2.81 14.38
C ASP A 244 -4.99 -1.90 14.86
N THR A 245 -5.21 -1.20 15.97
CA THR A 245 -4.13 -0.48 16.67
C THR A 245 -2.99 -1.43 17.04
N GLY A 246 -3.33 -2.62 17.51
CA GLY A 246 -2.38 -3.71 17.76
C GLY A 246 -1.55 -4.08 16.53
N ARG A 247 -2.18 -4.19 15.34
CA ARG A 247 -1.45 -4.42 14.07
C ARG A 247 -0.43 -3.33 13.79
N GLY A 248 -0.79 -2.07 14.06
CA GLY A 248 0.12 -0.93 13.92
C GLY A 248 1.27 -0.90 14.93
N LEU A 249 1.11 -1.51 16.11
CA LEU A 249 2.14 -1.51 17.17
C LEU A 249 3.30 -2.46 16.88
N VAL A 250 3.06 -3.51 16.09
CA VAL A 250 4.08 -4.51 15.74
C VAL A 250 5.31 -3.83 15.15
N GLY A 251 6.48 -4.10 15.74
CA GLY A 251 7.75 -3.59 15.24
C GLY A 251 8.02 -2.11 15.50
N ARG A 252 7.13 -1.38 16.18
CA ARG A 252 7.25 0.08 16.36
C ARG A 252 7.56 0.50 17.80
N ARG A 253 8.15 1.70 17.93
CA ARG A 253 8.39 2.38 19.20
C ARG A 253 7.54 3.63 19.27
N LEU A 254 6.89 3.87 20.41
CA LEU A 254 6.06 5.05 20.59
C LEU A 254 6.90 6.28 20.96
N HIS A 255 6.68 7.40 20.27
CA HIS A 255 7.25 8.69 20.57
C HIS A 255 6.16 9.76 20.72
N PRO A 256 6.46 10.93 21.34
CA PRO A 256 5.50 12.03 21.46
C PRO A 256 4.93 12.51 20.13
N ALA A 257 5.70 12.35 19.04
CA ALA A 257 5.31 12.79 17.70
C ALA A 257 4.58 11.73 16.85
N GLY A 258 4.35 10.55 17.41
CA GLY A 258 3.88 9.37 16.66
C GLY A 258 4.86 8.21 16.81
N ALA A 259 4.51 7.04 16.27
CA ALA A 259 5.36 5.86 16.35
C ALA A 259 6.39 5.84 15.21
N THR A 260 7.59 5.36 15.51
CA THR A 260 8.65 5.13 14.53
C THR A 260 8.99 3.65 14.45
N ASN A 261 9.42 3.19 13.28
CA ASN A 261 9.86 1.80 13.12
C ASN A 261 11.05 1.51 14.05
N GLY A 262 10.97 0.40 14.77
CA GLY A 262 12.04 -0.11 15.62
C GLY A 262 12.97 -1.07 14.87
N SER A 263 13.88 -1.69 15.61
CA SER A 263 14.83 -2.69 15.10
C SER A 263 14.33 -4.15 15.24
N GLY A 264 13.05 -4.33 15.54
CA GLY A 264 12.43 -5.62 15.86
C GLY A 264 11.73 -6.23 14.63
N GLN A 265 10.53 -6.77 14.85
CA GLN A 265 9.67 -7.32 13.79
C GLN A 265 9.35 -6.29 12.70
N LEU A 266 9.06 -6.76 11.48
CA LEU A 266 8.63 -5.91 10.37
C LEU A 266 7.29 -5.22 10.67
N ALA A 267 7.30 -3.89 10.70
CA ALA A 267 6.10 -3.08 10.88
C ALA A 267 5.24 -3.07 9.60
N LEU A 268 3.91 -3.03 9.78
CA LEU A 268 2.94 -2.88 8.69
C LEU A 268 3.13 -1.53 7.97
N PRO A 269 3.26 -1.47 6.63
CA PRO A 269 3.48 -0.23 5.90
C PRO A 269 2.16 0.53 5.66
N VAL A 270 1.65 1.19 6.70
CA VAL A 270 0.36 1.91 6.73
C VAL A 270 0.33 3.23 5.95
N GLU A 271 1.43 3.57 5.27
CA GLU A 271 1.52 4.75 4.43
C GLU A 271 2.31 4.42 3.17
N ALA A 272 1.59 4.31 2.06
CA ALA A 272 2.20 4.18 0.75
C ALA A 272 2.73 5.55 0.32
N PRO A 273 3.97 5.63 -0.14
CA PRO A 273 4.45 6.87 -0.69
C PRO A 273 3.74 7.20 -2.01
N PRO A 274 3.45 8.48 -2.25
CA PRO A 274 2.79 8.88 -3.48
C PRO A 274 3.68 8.62 -4.70
N ARG A 275 3.05 8.52 -5.87
CA ARG A 275 3.77 8.55 -7.15
C ARG A 275 4.54 9.87 -7.23
N SER A 276 5.81 9.82 -7.64
CA SER A 276 6.59 11.04 -7.81
C SER A 276 6.06 11.84 -8.99
N VAL A 277 5.76 13.11 -8.77
CA VAL A 277 5.51 14.09 -9.82
C VAL A 277 6.76 14.96 -9.91
N PRO A 278 7.20 15.37 -11.13
CA PRO A 278 8.33 16.27 -11.26
C PRO A 278 8.15 17.55 -10.46
N SER A 279 9.18 17.95 -9.72
CA SER A 279 9.20 19.31 -9.16
C SER A 279 9.47 20.32 -10.28
N HIS A 280 8.99 21.56 -10.14
CA HIS A 280 9.31 22.62 -11.09
C HIS A 280 10.84 22.77 -11.27
N GLY A 281 11.34 22.50 -12.48
CA GLY A 281 12.76 22.62 -12.83
C GLY A 281 13.56 21.31 -12.85
N GLU A 282 12.97 20.15 -12.51
CA GLU A 282 13.62 18.85 -12.71
C GLU A 282 13.61 18.44 -14.20
N PRO A 283 14.71 17.90 -14.76
CA PRO A 283 14.80 17.48 -16.16
C PRO A 283 14.14 16.10 -16.36
N LEU A 284 12.87 15.99 -15.97
CA LEU A 284 12.09 14.75 -16.10
C LEU A 284 11.25 14.81 -17.38
N GLY A 285 11.56 13.93 -18.33
CA GLY A 285 10.90 13.85 -19.64
C GLY A 285 9.75 12.85 -19.67
N SER A 286 8.77 13.08 -20.55
CA SER A 286 7.84 12.02 -20.96
C SER A 286 8.60 11.01 -21.81
N ALA A 287 8.47 9.72 -21.47
CA ALA A 287 8.99 8.65 -22.31
C ALA A 287 8.07 8.37 -23.51
N ALA A 288 6.80 8.76 -23.42
CA ALA A 288 5.78 8.41 -24.40
C ALA A 288 5.76 9.37 -25.60
N PRO A 289 5.44 8.88 -26.80
CA PRO A 289 5.10 9.74 -27.94
C PRO A 289 3.91 10.64 -27.64
N GLU A 290 3.79 11.72 -28.39
CA GLU A 290 2.67 12.64 -28.27
C GLU A 290 1.32 11.91 -28.40
N GLY A 291 0.41 12.17 -27.46
CA GLY A 291 -0.92 11.54 -27.42
C GLY A 291 -0.93 10.10 -26.92
N LEU A 292 0.22 9.49 -26.62
CA LEU A 292 0.30 8.10 -26.17
C LEU A 292 0.56 7.90 -24.67
N GLU A 293 0.90 8.97 -23.95
CA GLU A 293 1.08 8.95 -22.50
C GLU A 293 -0.16 8.41 -21.77
N GLY A 294 0.07 7.51 -20.82
CA GLY A 294 -0.96 7.02 -19.89
C GLY A 294 -1.10 7.90 -18.66
N GLU A 295 -2.29 7.94 -18.05
CA GLU A 295 -2.59 8.71 -16.84
C GLU A 295 -1.63 8.39 -15.68
N PHE A 296 -1.20 7.12 -15.61
CA PHE A 296 -0.35 6.56 -14.56
C PHE A 296 1.13 6.44 -14.95
N ASP A 297 1.54 6.97 -16.10
CA ASP A 297 2.92 6.87 -16.57
C ASP A 297 3.87 7.69 -15.67
N ASP A 298 5.05 7.14 -15.42
CA ASP A 298 6.13 7.87 -14.75
C ASP A 298 6.94 8.68 -15.76
N ARG A 299 7.74 9.61 -15.24
CA ARG A 299 8.72 10.37 -16.03
C ARG A 299 10.10 9.74 -15.93
N ILE A 300 10.90 9.91 -16.98
CA ILE A 300 12.29 9.42 -17.02
C ILE A 300 13.25 10.53 -16.63
N ASP A 301 14.21 10.19 -15.78
CA ASP A 301 15.41 10.98 -15.52
C ASP A 301 16.47 10.58 -16.56
N GLU A 302 17.00 11.55 -17.31
CA GLU A 302 18.02 11.32 -18.34
C GLU A 302 19.28 10.63 -17.79
N ARG A 303 19.54 10.73 -16.47
CA ARG A 303 20.66 10.04 -15.83
C ARG A 303 20.46 8.54 -15.68
N PHE A 304 19.21 8.08 -15.72
CA PHE A 304 18.82 6.68 -15.54
C PHE A 304 17.77 6.26 -16.59
N PRO A 305 18.12 6.27 -17.88
CA PRO A 305 17.12 6.25 -18.96
C PRO A 305 16.62 4.86 -19.33
N VAL A 306 17.26 3.78 -18.86
CA VAL A 306 17.01 2.42 -19.36
C VAL A 306 16.09 1.64 -18.44
N PHE A 307 14.98 1.14 -19.00
CA PHE A 307 13.92 0.39 -18.32
C PHE A 307 13.58 -0.90 -19.06
N SER A 308 13.23 -1.98 -18.35
CA SER A 308 12.86 -3.27 -18.95
C SER A 308 11.66 -3.93 -18.28
N SER A 309 10.73 -4.48 -19.08
CA SER A 309 9.53 -5.21 -18.62
C SER A 309 9.79 -6.71 -18.42
N ALA A 310 10.91 -7.23 -18.92
CA ALA A 310 11.15 -8.67 -19.13
C ALA A 310 10.90 -9.53 -17.88
N SER A 311 11.33 -9.06 -16.71
CA SER A 311 11.18 -9.81 -15.45
C SER A 311 9.80 -9.69 -14.79
N LEU A 312 8.93 -8.83 -15.30
CA LEU A 312 7.59 -8.58 -14.75
C LEU A 312 6.47 -9.08 -15.67
N ALA A 313 6.76 -9.31 -16.95
CA ALA A 313 5.77 -9.62 -17.98
C ALA A 313 4.91 -10.87 -17.69
N GLU A 314 5.42 -11.87 -16.96
CA GLU A 314 4.63 -13.06 -16.63
C GLU A 314 3.55 -12.76 -15.57
N ALA A 315 3.93 -12.09 -14.48
CA ALA A 315 3.03 -11.82 -13.36
C ALA A 315 2.17 -10.57 -13.58
N LEU A 316 2.68 -9.60 -14.35
CA LEU A 316 2.07 -8.31 -14.66
C LEU A 316 2.27 -7.98 -16.16
N PRO A 317 1.61 -8.71 -17.07
CA PRO A 317 1.81 -8.52 -18.52
C PRO A 317 1.43 -7.11 -18.98
N GLY A 318 0.41 -6.52 -18.37
CA GLY A 318 -0.14 -5.21 -18.72
C GLY A 318 -0.82 -5.14 -20.11
N PRO A 319 -1.49 -4.03 -20.45
CA PRO A 319 -1.68 -2.85 -19.64
C PRO A 319 -2.57 -3.17 -18.43
N LEU A 320 -2.09 -2.77 -17.25
CA LEU A 320 -2.72 -3.06 -15.98
C LEU A 320 -3.93 -2.15 -15.74
N THR A 321 -4.82 -2.56 -14.86
CA THR A 321 -5.92 -1.71 -14.40
C THR A 321 -5.42 -0.66 -13.38
N PRO A 322 -6.07 0.51 -13.30
CA PRO A 322 -5.79 1.53 -12.28
C PRO A 322 -5.72 0.99 -10.84
N MET A 323 -6.62 0.09 -10.45
CA MET A 323 -6.61 -0.55 -9.13
C MET A 323 -5.33 -1.38 -8.91
N THR A 324 -4.92 -2.17 -9.92
CA THR A 324 -3.66 -2.93 -9.86
C THR A 324 -2.45 -2.02 -9.79
N LEU A 325 -2.44 -0.91 -10.54
CA LEU A 325 -1.39 0.11 -10.47
C LEU A 325 -1.34 0.77 -9.09
N ASP A 326 -2.49 1.09 -8.48
CA ASP A 326 -2.52 1.67 -7.14
C ASP A 326 -2.01 0.69 -6.07
N VAL A 327 -2.38 -0.59 -6.15
CA VAL A 327 -2.07 -1.58 -5.11
C VAL A 327 -0.72 -2.25 -5.31
N GLN A 328 -0.49 -2.88 -6.45
CA GLN A 328 0.72 -3.69 -6.67
C GLN A 328 1.94 -2.80 -6.86
N LEU A 329 1.85 -1.75 -7.68
CA LEU A 329 3.02 -0.91 -7.97
C LEU A 329 3.41 -0.06 -6.76
N SER A 330 2.47 0.45 -5.97
CA SER A 330 2.83 1.16 -4.73
C SER A 330 3.45 0.21 -3.69
N GLY A 331 2.98 -1.04 -3.60
CA GLY A 331 3.60 -2.07 -2.76
C GLY A 331 5.00 -2.48 -3.22
N LEU A 332 5.20 -2.66 -4.52
CA LEU A 332 6.51 -2.95 -5.11
C LEU A 332 7.49 -1.78 -4.95
N ARG A 333 7.03 -0.53 -5.06
CA ARG A 333 7.85 0.66 -4.72
C ARG A 333 8.17 0.73 -3.23
N ALA A 334 7.23 0.37 -2.35
CA ALA A 334 7.50 0.28 -0.91
C ALA A 334 8.57 -0.79 -0.60
N ALA A 335 8.52 -1.93 -1.30
CA ALA A 335 9.57 -2.95 -1.26
C ALA A 335 10.92 -2.40 -1.77
N GLY A 336 10.91 -1.68 -2.90
CA GLY A 336 12.08 -0.95 -3.40
C GLY A 336 12.69 -0.01 -2.35
N ARG A 337 11.89 0.79 -1.66
CA ARG A 337 12.37 1.66 -0.57
C ARG A 337 12.91 0.90 0.63
N ALA A 338 12.28 -0.22 1.00
CA ALA A 338 12.80 -1.08 2.06
C ALA A 338 14.20 -1.62 1.70
N MET A 339 14.40 -2.02 0.45
CA MET A 339 15.72 -2.36 -0.10
C MET A 339 16.67 -1.14 -0.08
N GLY A 340 16.22 0.03 -0.52
CA GLY A 340 17.02 1.26 -0.57
C GLY A 340 17.65 1.64 0.78
N ARG A 341 16.94 1.43 1.89
CA ARG A 341 17.45 1.65 3.26
C ARG A 341 18.62 0.72 3.63
N VAL A 342 18.70 -0.45 3.01
CA VAL A 342 19.84 -1.38 3.14
C VAL A 342 21.05 -0.83 2.41
N LEU A 343 20.80 -0.31 1.21
CA LEU A 343 21.82 0.10 0.26
C LEU A 343 22.50 1.40 0.68
N ALA A 344 23.78 1.52 0.37
CA ALA A 344 24.53 2.78 0.48
C ALA A 344 24.59 3.49 -0.89
N LEU A 345 23.44 3.63 -1.57
CA LEU A 345 23.40 4.15 -2.95
C LEU A 345 23.86 5.61 -3.07
N GLY A 346 23.63 6.42 -2.03
CA GLY A 346 24.09 7.81 -1.94
C GLY A 346 23.45 8.77 -2.95
N GLY A 347 23.13 9.99 -2.51
CA GLY A 347 22.69 11.10 -3.36
C GLY A 347 21.59 10.73 -4.37
N VAL A 348 21.81 11.17 -5.61
CA VAL A 348 20.87 11.05 -6.73
C VAL A 348 20.43 9.61 -7.04
N VAL A 349 21.29 8.61 -6.84
CA VAL A 349 20.95 7.20 -7.13
C VAL A 349 19.96 6.65 -6.11
N ALA A 350 20.10 7.06 -4.85
CA ALA A 350 19.14 6.69 -3.81
C ALA A 350 17.76 7.28 -4.13
N ASP A 351 17.72 8.54 -4.57
CA ASP A 351 16.48 9.20 -4.97
C ASP A 351 15.83 8.51 -6.17
N GLU A 352 16.60 8.18 -7.22
CA GLU A 352 16.09 7.45 -8.37
C GLU A 352 15.55 6.08 -7.96
N TRP A 353 16.30 5.35 -7.14
CA TRP A 353 15.90 4.04 -6.67
C TRP A 353 14.57 4.09 -5.88
N GLU A 354 14.44 5.04 -4.95
CA GLU A 354 13.24 5.15 -4.12
C GLU A 354 11.98 5.58 -4.89
N ARG A 355 12.17 6.28 -6.02
CA ARG A 355 11.09 6.83 -6.84
C ARG A 355 10.72 5.93 -8.02
N ARG A 356 11.72 5.34 -8.69
CA ARG A 356 11.61 4.72 -10.02
C ARG A 356 12.48 3.47 -10.21
N ALA A 357 12.90 2.78 -9.14
CA ALA A 357 13.41 1.40 -9.29
C ALA A 357 12.41 0.50 -10.03
N ILE A 358 11.13 0.81 -9.90
CA ILE A 358 10.03 0.28 -10.69
C ILE A 358 9.19 1.47 -11.19
N ALA A 359 9.06 1.57 -12.51
CA ALA A 359 8.33 2.61 -13.21
C ALA A 359 7.16 2.03 -14.02
N VAL A 360 6.23 2.88 -14.44
CA VAL A 360 5.08 2.52 -15.28
C VAL A 360 5.14 3.32 -16.58
N PHE A 361 5.01 2.62 -17.72
CA PHE A 361 4.88 3.24 -19.03
C PHE A 361 3.80 2.50 -19.83
N GLY A 362 2.83 3.22 -20.39
CA GLY A 362 1.69 2.62 -21.09
C GLY A 362 0.94 1.59 -20.24
N HIS A 363 0.75 1.86 -18.94
CA HIS A 363 0.16 0.95 -17.95
C HIS A 363 0.90 -0.39 -17.78
N ARG A 364 2.15 -0.49 -18.22
CA ARG A 364 3.00 -1.67 -18.02
C ARG A 364 4.11 -1.35 -17.01
N PRO A 365 4.44 -2.27 -16.11
CA PRO A 365 5.51 -2.04 -15.14
C PRO A 365 6.88 -2.38 -15.76
N TYR A 366 7.87 -1.56 -15.46
CA TYR A 366 9.25 -1.72 -15.89
C TYR A 366 10.21 -1.61 -14.71
N ILE A 367 11.28 -2.42 -14.72
CA ILE A 367 12.42 -2.27 -13.81
C ILE A 367 13.38 -1.23 -14.38
N GLY A 368 13.77 -0.24 -13.57
CA GLY A 368 14.81 0.72 -13.93
C GLY A 368 16.18 0.05 -13.95
N VAL A 369 16.62 -0.39 -15.13
CA VAL A 369 17.87 -1.14 -15.33
C VAL A 369 19.07 -0.29 -14.94
N SER A 370 19.10 1.00 -15.33
CA SER A 370 20.16 1.95 -15.01
C SER A 370 20.41 2.07 -13.50
N ALA A 371 19.35 2.21 -12.69
CA ALA A 371 19.48 2.27 -11.24
C ALA A 371 19.83 0.89 -10.63
N ASN A 372 19.27 -0.21 -11.19
CA ASN A 372 19.50 -1.56 -10.69
C ASN A 372 20.93 -2.06 -10.85
N ILE A 373 21.62 -1.73 -11.94
CA ILE A 373 23.02 -2.12 -12.11
C ILE A 373 23.95 -1.44 -11.09
N VAL A 374 23.60 -0.21 -10.67
CA VAL A 374 24.34 0.52 -9.63
C VAL A 374 24.10 -0.13 -8.26
N ALA A 375 22.85 -0.52 -7.99
CA ALA A 375 22.49 -1.23 -6.76
C ALA A 375 23.11 -2.63 -6.65
N ALA A 376 23.15 -3.39 -7.75
CA ALA A 376 23.74 -4.72 -7.79
C ALA A 376 25.22 -4.71 -7.38
N ALA A 377 25.97 -3.66 -7.71
CA ALA A 377 27.37 -3.52 -7.30
C ALA A 377 27.57 -3.35 -5.77
N GLN A 378 26.51 -3.01 -5.03
CA GLN A 378 26.54 -2.78 -3.58
C GLN A 378 26.02 -3.96 -2.76
N LEU A 379 25.28 -4.89 -3.37
CA LEU A 379 24.66 -6.01 -2.67
C LEU A 379 25.52 -7.28 -2.69
N PRO A 380 25.67 -7.98 -1.54
CA PRO A 380 26.31 -9.29 -1.52
C PRO A 380 25.57 -10.31 -2.39
N GLY A 381 26.29 -11.01 -3.27
CA GLY A 381 25.78 -12.10 -4.12
C GLY A 381 24.93 -11.66 -5.31
N TRP A 382 24.91 -10.36 -5.59
CA TRP A 382 24.29 -9.79 -6.78
C TRP A 382 25.35 -9.53 -7.85
N ASP A 383 24.99 -9.75 -9.11
CA ASP A 383 25.89 -9.54 -10.26
C ASP A 383 25.24 -8.57 -11.25
N ALA A 384 25.90 -7.43 -11.48
CA ALA A 384 25.45 -6.42 -12.43
C ALA A 384 25.38 -6.96 -13.88
N GLN A 385 26.26 -7.90 -14.27
CA GLN A 385 26.20 -8.52 -15.59
C GLN A 385 25.01 -9.48 -15.71
N ALA A 386 24.70 -10.24 -14.66
CA ALA A 386 23.48 -11.06 -14.61
C ALA A 386 22.21 -10.20 -14.67
N VAL A 387 22.19 -9.06 -13.98
CA VAL A 387 21.08 -8.08 -14.06
C VAL A 387 20.90 -7.57 -15.48
N ALA A 388 21.97 -7.12 -16.14
CA ALA A 388 21.92 -6.61 -17.50
C ALA A 388 21.47 -7.68 -18.51
N ARG A 389 22.03 -8.90 -18.44
CA ARG A 389 21.64 -10.02 -19.32
C ARG A 389 20.19 -10.43 -19.14
N ARG A 390 19.69 -10.48 -17.90
CA ARG A 390 18.29 -10.81 -17.63
C ARG A 390 17.34 -9.74 -18.16
N ALA A 391 17.71 -8.46 -18.04
CA ALA A 391 16.87 -7.35 -18.44
C ALA A 391 16.90 -7.07 -19.95
N LEU A 392 18.02 -7.29 -20.62
CA LEU A 392 18.28 -6.85 -22.00
C LEU A 392 18.57 -8.00 -22.98
N GLY A 393 18.66 -9.24 -22.50
CA GLY A 393 19.06 -10.41 -23.28
C GLY A 393 20.58 -10.60 -23.40
N GLU A 394 20.99 -11.66 -24.10
CA GLU A 394 22.41 -12.04 -24.29
C GLU A 394 23.17 -11.12 -25.26
N GLN A 395 22.47 -10.46 -26.19
CA GLN A 395 23.03 -9.46 -27.11
C GLN A 395 22.23 -8.15 -27.00
N PRO A 396 22.54 -7.31 -25.99
CA PRO A 396 21.79 -6.09 -25.75
C PRO A 396 22.01 -5.07 -26.87
N GLN A 397 20.92 -4.51 -27.40
CA GLN A 397 20.98 -3.38 -28.34
C GLN A 397 21.41 -2.07 -27.66
N VAL A 398 21.13 -1.96 -26.35
CA VAL A 398 21.50 -0.81 -25.52
C VAL A 398 22.81 -1.10 -24.79
N THR A 399 23.86 -0.34 -25.10
CA THR A 399 25.19 -0.50 -24.48
C THR A 399 25.49 0.57 -23.43
N GLU A 400 24.83 1.72 -23.47
CA GLU A 400 25.07 2.85 -22.56
C GLU A 400 23.98 2.94 -21.47
N LEU A 401 24.20 2.22 -20.37
CA LEU A 401 23.22 2.16 -19.27
C LEU A 401 23.29 3.34 -18.30
N LEU A 402 24.40 4.08 -18.31
CA LEU A 402 24.68 5.24 -17.45
C LEU A 402 25.38 6.31 -18.29
N PRO A 403 24.63 7.14 -19.02
CA PRO A 403 25.20 8.06 -20.02
C PRO A 403 26.14 9.12 -19.41
N PHE A 404 25.97 9.45 -18.14
CA PHE A 404 26.86 10.37 -17.41
C PHE A 404 27.96 9.65 -16.61
N GLY A 405 28.20 8.37 -16.92
CA GLY A 405 29.19 7.53 -16.24
C GLY A 405 28.70 6.97 -14.90
N ARG A 406 29.53 6.13 -14.28
CA ARG A 406 29.19 5.53 -12.98
C ARG A 406 29.22 6.62 -11.89
N PRO A 407 28.18 6.72 -11.06
CA PRO A 407 28.19 7.64 -9.93
C PRO A 407 29.37 7.32 -9.01
N GLN A 408 30.00 8.36 -8.44
CA GLN A 408 31.09 8.21 -7.48
C GLN A 408 30.55 7.62 -6.18
N LEU A 409 30.49 6.29 -6.12
CA LEU A 409 30.28 5.56 -4.88
C LEU A 409 31.60 5.51 -4.10
N ALA A 410 31.52 5.41 -2.77
CA ALA A 410 32.72 5.38 -1.92
C ALA A 410 33.72 4.31 -2.41
N GLY A 411 34.86 4.73 -2.95
CA GLY A 411 35.92 3.86 -3.47
C GLY A 411 37.01 3.53 -2.44
N GLY A 412 37.86 2.54 -2.74
CA GLY A 412 39.01 2.19 -1.90
C GLY A 412 38.63 1.66 -0.50
N PRO A 413 39.39 1.96 0.57
CA PRO A 413 39.08 1.46 1.93
C PRO A 413 37.69 1.90 2.43
N LEU A 414 37.18 3.06 1.99
CA LEU A 414 35.82 3.51 2.28
C LEU A 414 34.74 2.64 1.62
N GLY A 415 35.01 2.09 0.43
CA GLY A 415 34.13 1.12 -0.23
C GLY A 415 34.07 -0.23 0.48
N SER A 416 35.18 -0.68 1.06
CA SER A 416 35.21 -1.87 1.93
C SER A 416 34.40 -1.64 3.20
N VAL A 417 34.49 -0.46 3.82
CA VAL A 417 33.67 -0.09 4.98
C VAL A 417 32.18 -0.01 4.61
N ALA A 418 31.84 0.55 3.44
CA ALA A 418 30.46 0.60 2.95
C ALA A 418 29.86 -0.81 2.79
N LYS A 419 30.60 -1.77 2.19
CA LYS A 419 30.16 -3.16 2.07
C LYS A 419 29.92 -3.84 3.43
N VAL A 420 30.78 -3.58 4.42
CA VAL A 420 30.60 -4.09 5.79
C VAL A 420 29.34 -3.49 6.43
N VAL A 421 29.12 -2.18 6.28
CA VAL A 421 27.92 -1.50 6.79
C VAL A 421 26.64 -2.04 6.13
N VAL A 422 26.64 -2.21 4.80
CA VAL A 422 25.51 -2.80 4.06
C VAL A 422 25.25 -4.22 4.56
N THR A 423 26.29 -5.05 4.70
CA THR A 423 26.16 -6.42 5.22
C THR A 423 25.57 -6.45 6.63
N ALA A 424 26.06 -5.59 7.53
CA ALA A 424 25.54 -5.47 8.89
C ALA A 424 24.08 -5.00 8.94
N ARG A 425 23.70 -4.04 8.07
CA ARG A 425 22.32 -3.56 7.93
C ARG A 425 21.40 -4.66 7.38
N SER A 426 21.84 -5.39 6.35
CA SER A 426 21.13 -6.56 5.83
C SER A 426 20.88 -7.58 6.94
N LEU A 427 21.93 -8.01 7.65
CA LEU A 427 21.78 -8.99 8.73
C LEU A 427 20.86 -8.51 9.86
N ALA A 428 20.89 -7.21 10.19
CA ALA A 428 20.01 -6.64 11.20
C ALA A 428 18.53 -6.66 10.78
N LEU A 429 18.24 -6.37 9.51
CA LEU A 429 16.88 -6.40 8.94
C LEU A 429 16.37 -7.83 8.74
N LEU A 430 17.25 -8.75 8.36
CA LEU A 430 16.91 -10.15 8.12
C LEU A 430 16.74 -10.96 9.42
N ARG A 431 17.17 -10.41 10.57
CA ARG A 431 17.15 -11.09 11.88
C ARG A 431 15.80 -11.72 12.22
N HIS A 432 14.69 -11.05 11.87
CA HIS A 432 13.34 -11.50 12.17
C HIS A 432 12.57 -12.04 10.96
N LEU A 433 13.18 -12.07 9.77
CA LEU A 433 12.49 -12.32 8.50
C LEU A 433 11.67 -13.62 8.49
N ARG A 434 12.22 -14.71 9.03
CA ARG A 434 11.49 -15.99 9.14
C ARG A 434 10.26 -15.88 10.05
N SER A 435 10.43 -15.28 11.23
CA SER A 435 9.32 -15.08 12.18
C SER A 435 8.26 -14.14 11.60
N ASP A 436 8.70 -13.06 10.95
CA ASP A 436 7.81 -12.08 10.32
C ASP A 436 7.01 -12.73 9.18
N THR A 437 7.63 -13.61 8.39
CA THR A 437 6.96 -14.38 7.35
C THR A 437 5.91 -15.32 7.95
N HIS A 438 6.21 -16.02 9.05
CA HIS A 438 5.23 -16.86 9.72
C HIS A 438 4.06 -16.06 10.32
N HIS A 439 4.34 -14.91 10.93
CA HIS A 439 3.28 -14.01 11.42
C HIS A 439 2.41 -13.48 10.27
N TYR A 440 3.01 -13.18 9.12
CA TYR A 440 2.29 -12.74 7.93
C TYR A 440 1.38 -13.84 7.37
N VAL A 441 1.86 -15.09 7.30
CA VAL A 441 1.04 -16.25 6.92
C VAL A 441 -0.13 -16.44 7.90
N ALA A 442 0.15 -16.43 9.20
CA ALA A 442 -0.89 -16.55 10.23
C ALA A 442 -1.92 -15.41 10.16
N ALA A 443 -1.49 -14.20 9.78
CA ALA A 443 -2.38 -13.08 9.56
C ALA A 443 -3.31 -13.32 8.36
N ALA A 444 -2.83 -13.92 7.28
CA ALA A 444 -3.69 -14.27 6.13
C ALA A 444 -4.79 -15.27 6.53
N ASP A 445 -4.45 -16.26 7.35
CA ASP A 445 -5.44 -17.23 7.85
C ASP A 445 -6.45 -16.57 8.81
N ALA A 446 -5.98 -15.67 9.69
CA ALA A 446 -6.83 -14.99 10.68
C ALA A 446 -7.71 -13.88 10.09
N GLU A 447 -7.31 -13.27 8.97
CA GLU A 447 -8.00 -12.14 8.34
C GLU A 447 -8.84 -12.55 7.12
N HIS A 448 -8.80 -13.82 6.72
CA HIS A 448 -9.65 -14.39 5.69
C HIS A 448 -11.13 -14.26 6.04
N LEU A 449 -11.94 -13.84 5.07
CA LEU A 449 -13.40 -13.86 5.18
C LEU A 449 -14.01 -14.63 4.01
N ALA A 450 -14.86 -15.61 4.31
CA ALA A 450 -15.62 -16.29 3.28
C ALA A 450 -16.63 -15.34 2.62
N ALA A 451 -17.08 -15.66 1.40
CA ALA A 451 -18.01 -14.82 0.64
C ALA A 451 -19.28 -14.43 1.42
N GLY A 452 -19.86 -15.37 2.19
CA GLY A 452 -21.03 -15.07 3.04
C GLY A 452 -20.74 -14.10 4.18
N GLN A 453 -19.53 -14.13 4.75
CA GLN A 453 -19.11 -13.16 5.77
C GLN A 453 -18.85 -11.78 5.14
N LEU A 454 -18.22 -11.73 3.96
CA LEU A 454 -18.05 -10.49 3.21
C LEU A 454 -19.39 -9.83 2.87
N ALA A 455 -20.36 -10.61 2.39
CA ALA A 455 -21.71 -10.12 2.09
C ALA A 455 -22.46 -9.59 3.32
N SER A 456 -22.11 -10.06 4.53
CA SER A 456 -22.70 -9.58 5.78
C SER A 456 -22.11 -8.28 6.30
N LEU A 457 -20.95 -7.86 5.77
CA LEU A 457 -20.33 -6.60 6.20
C LEU A 457 -21.10 -5.40 5.65
N PRO A 458 -21.19 -4.29 6.40
CA PRO A 458 -21.64 -3.02 5.88
C PRO A 458 -20.67 -2.45 4.84
N ASP A 459 -21.12 -1.47 4.04
CA ASP A 459 -20.28 -0.79 3.05
C ASP A 459 -19.06 -0.15 3.73
N ALA A 460 -19.28 0.48 4.88
CA ALA A 460 -18.18 1.06 5.64
C ALA A 460 -17.13 0.03 6.07
N GLY A 461 -17.57 -1.19 6.41
CA GLY A 461 -16.71 -2.32 6.78
C GLY A 461 -15.87 -2.82 5.61
N LEU A 462 -16.46 -2.91 4.41
CA LEU A 462 -15.72 -3.27 3.18
C LEU A 462 -14.67 -2.22 2.84
N GLU A 463 -15.03 -0.93 2.96
CA GLU A 463 -14.13 0.19 2.64
C GLU A 463 -12.91 0.26 3.56
N VAL A 464 -13.05 0.04 4.87
CA VAL A 464 -11.89 -0.02 5.77
C VAL A 464 -11.07 -1.31 5.59
N ARG A 465 -11.72 -2.42 5.21
CA ARG A 465 -11.06 -3.68 4.86
C ARG A 465 -10.17 -3.52 3.62
N ILE A 466 -10.61 -2.78 2.60
CA ILE A 466 -9.81 -2.48 1.40
C ILE A 466 -8.46 -1.84 1.79
N ARG A 467 -8.48 -0.85 2.71
CA ARG A 467 -7.25 -0.20 3.19
C ARG A 467 -6.33 -1.18 3.93
N LEU A 468 -6.87 -2.00 4.83
CA LEU A 468 -6.10 -3.01 5.55
C LEU A 468 -5.45 -4.02 4.58
N LEU A 469 -6.20 -4.52 3.61
CA LEU A 469 -5.71 -5.50 2.63
C LEU A 469 -4.62 -4.90 1.74
N ARG A 470 -4.74 -3.63 1.36
CA ARG A 470 -3.67 -2.89 0.67
C ARG A 470 -2.39 -2.85 1.51
N ASP A 471 -2.50 -2.49 2.79
CA ASP A 471 -1.35 -2.46 3.71
C ASP A 471 -0.69 -3.86 3.84
N ARG A 472 -1.49 -4.93 3.86
CA ARG A 472 -1.02 -6.32 3.89
C ARG A 472 -0.29 -6.71 2.60
N ILE A 473 -0.83 -6.37 1.43
CA ILE A 473 -0.16 -6.64 0.15
C ILE A 473 1.20 -5.93 0.10
N HIS A 474 1.27 -4.67 0.55
CA HIS A 474 2.53 -3.94 0.64
C HIS A 474 3.51 -4.61 1.61
N GLN A 475 3.04 -5.09 2.78
CA GLN A 475 3.86 -5.85 3.72
C GLN A 475 4.44 -7.11 3.06
N GLY A 476 3.63 -7.81 2.28
CA GLY A 476 4.01 -9.00 1.52
C GLY A 476 5.13 -8.74 0.51
N TRP A 477 5.03 -7.65 -0.26
CA TRP A 477 6.10 -7.28 -1.19
C TRP A 477 7.40 -6.91 -0.48
N ILE A 478 7.32 -6.22 0.68
CA ILE A 478 8.49 -5.94 1.51
C ILE A 478 9.13 -7.25 2.03
N LEU A 479 8.33 -8.22 2.48
CA LEU A 479 8.86 -9.52 2.92
C LEU A 479 9.52 -10.27 1.77
N THR A 480 8.90 -10.29 0.60
CA THR A 480 9.41 -10.97 -0.58
C THR A 480 10.76 -10.40 -1.02
N VAL A 481 10.92 -9.06 -1.06
CA VAL A 481 12.20 -8.44 -1.41
C VAL A 481 13.30 -8.67 -0.36
N LEU A 482 12.94 -8.74 0.93
CA LEU A 482 13.88 -9.10 2.00
C LEU A 482 14.39 -10.54 1.82
N TRP A 483 13.55 -11.48 1.40
CA TRP A 483 13.99 -12.83 1.04
C TRP A 483 14.88 -12.88 -0.22
N VAL A 484 14.71 -11.95 -1.17
CA VAL A 484 15.64 -11.82 -2.31
C VAL A 484 17.03 -11.36 -1.81
N ILE A 485 17.09 -10.42 -0.86
CA ILE A 485 18.36 -10.02 -0.21
C ILE A 485 18.99 -11.21 0.51
N ASP A 486 18.22 -11.94 1.31
CA ASP A 486 18.69 -13.11 2.06
C ASP A 486 19.28 -14.19 1.14
N THR A 487 18.64 -14.42 -0.01
CA THR A 487 19.12 -15.34 -1.04
C THR A 487 20.48 -14.88 -1.58
N GLY A 488 20.66 -13.59 -1.86
CA GLY A 488 21.93 -13.01 -2.29
C GLY A 488 23.03 -13.14 -1.23
N VAL A 489 22.74 -12.78 0.02
CA VAL A 489 23.68 -12.90 1.14
C VAL A 489 24.10 -14.35 1.35
N THR A 490 23.13 -15.29 1.32
CA THR A 490 23.39 -16.73 1.43
C THR A 490 24.28 -17.20 0.27
N ALA A 491 23.99 -16.82 -0.98
CA ALA A 491 24.81 -17.17 -2.13
C ALA A 491 26.26 -16.66 -1.99
N ALA A 492 26.45 -15.40 -1.57
CA ALA A 492 27.77 -14.80 -1.36
C ALA A 492 28.60 -15.53 -0.29
N THR A 493 27.97 -15.96 0.81
CA THR A 493 28.67 -16.74 1.84
C THR A 493 29.08 -18.13 1.34
N LEU A 494 28.32 -18.72 0.42
CA LEU A 494 28.56 -20.04 -0.15
C LEU A 494 29.57 -20.02 -1.32
N GLU A 495 29.78 -18.89 -2.00
CA GLU A 495 30.75 -18.75 -3.10
C GLU A 495 32.22 -18.97 -2.71
N HIS A 496 32.57 -18.92 -1.42
CA HIS A 496 33.88 -19.38 -0.92
C HIS A 496 34.11 -20.89 -1.17
N THR A 497 33.08 -21.61 -1.59
CA THR A 497 33.11 -22.97 -2.15
C THR A 497 32.44 -22.94 -3.53
N ARG A 498 33.25 -22.80 -4.59
CA ARG A 498 32.89 -22.68 -6.02
C ARG A 498 31.44 -23.06 -6.42
N ALA A 499 30.79 -22.08 -7.07
CA ALA A 499 29.51 -22.10 -7.80
C ALA A 499 28.22 -21.94 -6.97
N GLY A 500 27.90 -20.69 -6.62
CA GLY A 500 26.55 -20.26 -6.23
C GLY A 500 25.90 -19.45 -7.36
N SER A 501 24.59 -19.61 -7.59
CA SER A 501 23.84 -18.81 -8.58
C SER A 501 23.67 -17.36 -8.08
N ALA A 502 24.24 -16.39 -8.79
CA ALA A 502 24.08 -14.98 -8.48
C ALA A 502 22.61 -14.49 -8.61
N VAL A 503 22.20 -13.55 -7.76
CA VAL A 503 20.89 -12.90 -7.88
C VAL A 503 20.88 -11.96 -9.08
N SER A 504 19.87 -12.10 -9.94
CA SER A 504 19.79 -11.43 -11.25
C SER A 504 18.91 -10.16 -11.23
N GLY A 505 18.61 -9.58 -10.06
CA GLY A 505 18.01 -8.25 -9.93
C GLY A 505 16.68 -8.18 -9.15
N GLY A 506 16.10 -6.97 -9.07
CA GLY A 506 14.85 -6.70 -8.35
C GLY A 506 13.61 -7.40 -8.94
N GLY A 507 13.64 -7.78 -10.23
CA GLY A 507 12.55 -8.52 -10.88
C GLY A 507 12.25 -9.88 -10.24
N MET A 508 13.21 -10.46 -9.51
CA MET A 508 13.06 -11.71 -8.76
C MET A 508 11.95 -11.64 -7.68
N ILE A 509 11.44 -10.46 -7.33
CA ILE A 509 10.31 -10.29 -6.40
C ILE A 509 9.05 -10.99 -6.94
N MET A 510 8.80 -10.92 -8.25
CA MET A 510 7.57 -11.43 -8.88
C MET A 510 7.66 -12.89 -9.34
N GLU A 511 8.85 -13.48 -9.35
CA GLU A 511 9.05 -14.83 -9.86
C GLU A 511 8.43 -15.89 -8.93
N SER A 512 7.63 -16.81 -9.47
CA SER A 512 7.07 -17.92 -8.71
C SER A 512 7.19 -19.22 -9.48
N GLY A 513 7.68 -20.27 -8.81
CA GLY A 513 7.69 -21.63 -9.36
C GLY A 513 6.49 -22.47 -8.93
N ARG A 514 5.61 -21.91 -8.09
CA ARG A 514 4.61 -22.68 -7.34
C ARG A 514 3.47 -23.19 -8.20
N ILE A 515 2.99 -22.42 -9.17
CA ILE A 515 1.93 -22.86 -10.09
C ILE A 515 2.37 -24.14 -10.81
N GLY A 516 3.54 -24.14 -11.43
CA GLY A 516 4.07 -25.33 -12.12
C GLY A 516 4.27 -26.53 -11.18
N ALA A 517 4.81 -26.30 -9.97
CA ALA A 517 5.03 -27.36 -8.99
C ALA A 517 3.71 -28.01 -8.50
N GLU A 518 2.68 -27.21 -8.25
CA GLU A 518 1.38 -27.68 -7.77
C GLU A 518 0.52 -28.32 -8.85
N ILE A 519 0.71 -27.92 -10.12
CA ILE A 519 0.03 -28.51 -11.28
C ILE A 519 0.71 -29.80 -11.75
N ALA A 520 2.01 -29.99 -11.49
CA ALA A 520 2.77 -31.15 -11.98
C ALA A 520 2.12 -32.52 -11.69
N PRO A 521 1.53 -32.79 -10.49
CA PRO A 521 0.81 -34.03 -10.25
C PRO A 521 -0.42 -34.20 -11.15
N LEU A 522 -1.21 -33.14 -11.36
CA LEU A 522 -2.35 -33.16 -12.27
C LEU A 522 -1.89 -33.39 -13.72
N ALA A 523 -0.83 -32.70 -14.15
CA ALA A 523 -0.25 -32.88 -15.48
C ALA A 523 0.26 -34.32 -15.70
N ALA A 524 0.76 -35.00 -14.65
CA ALA A 524 1.14 -36.41 -14.73
C ALA A 524 -0.08 -37.33 -14.93
N VAL A 525 -1.20 -37.06 -14.26
CA VAL A 525 -2.48 -37.79 -14.46
C VAL A 525 -2.96 -37.59 -15.90
N LEU A 526 -2.95 -36.36 -16.42
CA LEU A 526 -3.36 -36.07 -17.79
C LEU A 526 -2.44 -36.71 -18.83
N ARG A 527 -1.12 -36.69 -18.60
CA ARG A 527 -0.15 -37.32 -19.50
C ARG A 527 -0.35 -38.82 -19.66
N ALA A 528 -0.85 -39.49 -18.62
CA ALA A 528 -1.12 -40.93 -18.65
C ALA A 528 -2.40 -41.30 -19.44
N ASP A 529 -3.28 -40.34 -19.74
CA ASP A 529 -4.58 -40.56 -20.37
C ASP A 529 -4.84 -39.52 -21.49
N PRO A 530 -4.52 -39.86 -22.76
CA PRO A 530 -4.66 -38.91 -23.88
C PRO A 530 -6.08 -38.35 -24.09
N PRO A 531 -7.18 -39.13 -23.97
CA PRO A 531 -8.54 -38.58 -23.94
C PRO A 531 -8.75 -37.51 -22.87
N LEU A 532 -8.30 -37.74 -21.62
CA LEU A 532 -8.43 -36.73 -20.56
C LEU A 532 -7.56 -35.48 -20.84
N CYS A 533 -6.38 -35.66 -21.42
CA CYS A 533 -5.51 -34.54 -21.82
C CYS A 533 -6.16 -33.67 -22.92
N ALA A 534 -6.83 -34.28 -23.89
CA ALA A 534 -7.59 -33.55 -24.92
C ALA A 534 -8.74 -32.74 -24.29
N LEU A 535 -9.52 -33.37 -23.41
CA LEU A 535 -10.59 -32.67 -22.68
C LEU A 535 -10.06 -31.52 -21.81
N ALA A 536 -8.89 -31.69 -21.20
CA ALA A 536 -8.24 -30.63 -20.42
C ALA A 536 -7.75 -29.47 -21.31
N THR A 537 -7.28 -29.76 -22.52
CA THR A 537 -6.90 -28.75 -23.52
C THR A 537 -8.12 -27.90 -23.93
N ASP A 538 -9.29 -28.52 -24.03
CA ASP A 538 -10.55 -27.82 -24.30
C ASP A 538 -11.14 -27.11 -23.06
N GLY A 539 -10.58 -27.37 -21.86
CA GLY A 539 -11.10 -26.85 -20.60
C GLY A 539 -12.40 -27.51 -20.12
N ASN A 540 -12.72 -28.71 -20.61
CA ASN A 540 -13.99 -29.39 -20.35
C ASN A 540 -13.98 -30.16 -19.02
N LEU A 541 -14.11 -29.42 -17.91
CA LEU A 541 -14.14 -29.99 -16.57
C LEU A 541 -15.32 -30.95 -16.34
N ALA A 542 -16.49 -30.66 -16.93
CA ALA A 542 -17.68 -31.49 -16.77
C ALA A 542 -17.46 -32.91 -17.31
N SER A 543 -16.86 -33.04 -18.49
CA SER A 543 -16.54 -34.34 -19.08
C SER A 543 -15.43 -35.06 -18.29
N ILE A 544 -14.41 -34.35 -17.80
CA ILE A 544 -13.39 -34.96 -16.92
C ILE A 544 -14.04 -35.55 -15.65
N ARG A 545 -14.96 -34.80 -15.02
CA ARG A 545 -15.72 -35.26 -13.84
C ARG A 545 -16.59 -36.48 -14.13
N ALA A 546 -17.19 -36.56 -15.31
CA ALA A 546 -18.01 -37.70 -15.72
C ALA A 546 -17.18 -38.95 -16.05
N LEU A 547 -15.98 -38.77 -16.63
CA LEU A 547 -15.17 -39.88 -17.16
C LEU A 547 -14.13 -40.42 -16.16
N SER A 548 -13.64 -39.59 -15.23
CA SER A 548 -12.57 -39.98 -14.31
C SER A 548 -12.68 -39.28 -12.95
N ALA A 549 -13.22 -40.00 -11.97
CA ALA A 549 -13.24 -39.54 -10.58
C ALA A 549 -11.83 -39.24 -10.01
N PRO A 550 -10.77 -40.02 -10.31
CA PRO A 550 -9.41 -39.69 -9.88
C PRO A 550 -8.88 -38.37 -10.47
N ALA A 551 -9.12 -38.12 -11.77
CA ALA A 551 -8.69 -36.88 -12.40
C ALA A 551 -9.48 -35.67 -11.85
N ALA A 552 -10.78 -35.83 -11.62
CA ALA A 552 -11.60 -34.82 -10.96
C ALA A 552 -11.09 -34.48 -9.56
N ALA A 553 -10.80 -35.49 -8.74
CA ALA A 553 -10.25 -35.30 -7.41
C ALA A 553 -8.87 -34.61 -7.45
N ALA A 554 -8.04 -34.90 -8.46
CA ALA A 554 -6.77 -34.22 -8.66
C ALA A 554 -6.96 -32.73 -9.01
N VAL A 555 -7.95 -32.38 -9.84
CA VAL A 555 -8.30 -30.99 -10.14
C VAL A 555 -8.78 -30.27 -8.88
N ASP A 556 -9.74 -30.84 -8.16
CA ASP A 556 -10.30 -30.22 -6.95
C ASP A 556 -9.20 -30.03 -5.88
N ALA A 557 -8.27 -30.98 -5.76
CA ALA A 557 -7.14 -30.87 -4.84
C ALA A 557 -6.18 -29.74 -5.21
N VAL A 558 -5.94 -29.49 -6.50
CA VAL A 558 -5.11 -28.36 -6.95
C VAL A 558 -5.83 -27.03 -6.71
N ILE A 559 -7.12 -26.93 -7.04
CA ILE A 559 -7.94 -25.73 -6.76
C ILE A 559 -7.95 -25.42 -5.26
N ALA A 560 -8.08 -26.41 -4.38
CA ALA A 560 -8.05 -26.20 -2.95
C ALA A 560 -6.71 -25.60 -2.44
N ARG A 561 -5.59 -25.86 -3.13
CA ARG A 561 -4.26 -25.37 -2.73
C ARG A 561 -3.86 -24.04 -3.38
N ILE A 562 -4.25 -23.84 -4.64
CA ILE A 562 -3.83 -22.70 -5.46
C ILE A 562 -4.98 -22.01 -6.22
N GLY A 563 -6.23 -22.18 -5.78
CA GLY A 563 -7.39 -21.56 -6.41
C GLY A 563 -7.33 -20.02 -6.44
N HIS A 564 -6.61 -19.40 -5.51
CA HIS A 564 -6.34 -17.95 -5.49
C HIS A 564 -5.31 -17.51 -6.54
N ARG A 565 -4.58 -18.43 -7.15
CA ARG A 565 -3.54 -18.19 -8.17
C ARG A 565 -4.16 -18.18 -9.58
N GLY A 566 -3.39 -17.74 -10.58
CA GLY A 566 -3.82 -17.72 -11.98
C GLY A 566 -2.72 -17.20 -12.90
N LEU A 567 -3.03 -17.02 -14.18
CA LEU A 567 -2.12 -16.35 -15.12
C LEU A 567 -2.17 -14.84 -14.89
N GLY A 568 -1.00 -14.19 -14.82
CA GLY A 568 -0.93 -12.76 -14.47
C GLY A 568 -1.59 -12.44 -13.12
N GLU A 569 -1.40 -13.31 -12.13
CA GLU A 569 -2.13 -13.34 -10.85
C GLU A 569 -2.10 -12.06 -10.01
N ALA A 570 -1.14 -11.17 -10.28
CA ALA A 570 -1.04 -9.88 -9.61
C ALA A 570 -1.98 -8.82 -10.20
N GLU A 571 -2.46 -8.99 -11.44
CA GLU A 571 -3.54 -8.17 -12.00
C GLU A 571 -4.87 -8.55 -11.35
N LEU A 572 -5.45 -7.61 -10.61
CA LEU A 572 -6.67 -7.81 -9.84
C LEU A 572 -7.87 -8.16 -10.75
N ALA A 573 -7.90 -7.65 -11.98
CA ALA A 573 -8.95 -7.96 -12.95
C ALA A 573 -8.83 -9.36 -13.58
N ASN A 574 -7.68 -10.04 -13.48
CA ASN A 574 -7.52 -11.37 -14.05
C ASN A 574 -8.27 -12.43 -13.23
N LEU A 575 -8.79 -13.43 -13.94
CA LEU A 575 -9.44 -14.59 -13.34
C LEU A 575 -8.42 -15.49 -12.65
N THR A 576 -8.79 -16.03 -11.50
CA THR A 576 -8.03 -17.08 -10.83
C THR A 576 -8.46 -18.47 -11.27
N PHE A 577 -7.73 -19.51 -10.87
CA PHE A 577 -8.12 -20.90 -11.09
C PHE A 577 -9.41 -21.29 -10.34
N ALA A 578 -9.74 -20.61 -9.25
CA ALA A 578 -11.02 -20.77 -8.57
C ALA A 578 -12.17 -20.09 -9.33
N ASP A 579 -11.91 -18.93 -9.95
CA ASP A 579 -12.90 -18.23 -10.78
C ASP A 579 -13.22 -19.02 -12.06
N ASP A 580 -12.17 -19.53 -12.74
CA ASP A 580 -12.31 -20.36 -13.94
C ASP A 580 -11.35 -21.58 -13.92
N PRO A 581 -11.85 -22.75 -13.47
CA PRO A 581 -11.09 -24.00 -13.50
C PRO A 581 -10.64 -24.45 -14.89
N ALA A 582 -11.24 -23.95 -15.99
CA ALA A 582 -10.80 -24.30 -17.34
C ALA A 582 -9.38 -23.77 -17.62
N LEU A 583 -9.00 -22.64 -17.04
CA LEU A 583 -7.63 -22.10 -17.13
C LEU A 583 -6.60 -23.05 -16.50
N LEU A 584 -6.95 -23.64 -15.36
CA LEU A 584 -6.11 -24.64 -14.69
C LEU A 584 -5.91 -25.87 -15.57
N LEU A 585 -6.99 -26.38 -16.17
CA LEU A 585 -6.95 -27.54 -17.05
C LEU A 585 -6.06 -27.32 -18.27
N LYS A 586 -6.22 -26.16 -18.94
CA LYS A 586 -5.41 -25.79 -20.10
C LYS A 586 -3.93 -25.71 -19.74
N THR A 587 -3.61 -25.04 -18.63
CA THR A 587 -2.24 -24.95 -18.11
C THR A 587 -1.66 -26.33 -17.78
N ALA A 588 -2.46 -27.21 -17.18
CA ALA A 588 -2.05 -28.58 -16.86
C ALA A 588 -1.81 -29.43 -18.12
N ALA A 589 -2.64 -29.28 -19.16
CA ALA A 589 -2.49 -29.95 -20.44
C ALA A 589 -1.22 -29.49 -21.18
N GLU A 590 -0.93 -28.18 -21.17
CA GLU A 590 0.31 -27.64 -21.73
C GLU A 590 1.55 -28.22 -21.02
N ILE A 591 1.53 -28.32 -19.70
CA ILE A 591 2.61 -28.94 -18.93
C ILE A 591 2.69 -30.44 -19.23
N ALA A 592 1.55 -31.13 -19.39
CA ALA A 592 1.49 -32.55 -19.75
C ALA A 592 2.13 -32.82 -21.13
N ALA A 593 1.91 -31.93 -22.09
CA ALA A 593 2.45 -32.02 -23.45
C ALA A 593 3.97 -31.79 -23.55
N ARG A 594 4.59 -31.12 -22.55
CA ARG A 594 6.05 -30.91 -22.54
C ARG A 594 6.80 -32.22 -22.20
N PRO A 595 7.92 -32.51 -22.88
CA PRO A 595 8.74 -33.68 -22.56
C PRO A 595 9.33 -33.58 -21.15
N ALA A 596 9.31 -34.69 -20.41
CA ALA A 596 9.85 -34.74 -19.05
C ALA A 596 11.36 -34.50 -19.06
N GLY A 597 11.81 -33.44 -18.37
CA GLY A 597 13.23 -33.17 -18.19
C GLY A 597 13.90 -34.19 -17.26
N PRO A 598 15.23 -34.38 -17.37
CA PRO A 598 15.96 -35.30 -16.51
C PRO A 598 15.95 -34.80 -15.04
N ALA A 599 15.60 -35.68 -14.11
CA ALA A 599 15.72 -35.39 -12.68
C ALA A 599 17.19 -35.48 -12.25
N HIS A 600 17.73 -34.43 -11.63
CA HIS A 600 19.07 -34.43 -11.07
C HIS A 600 19.02 -34.33 -9.54
N PRO A 601 19.76 -35.18 -8.81
CA PRO A 601 19.76 -35.15 -7.36
C PRO A 601 20.38 -33.84 -6.85
N ALA A 602 19.68 -33.18 -5.92
CA ALA A 602 20.10 -31.89 -5.40
C ALA A 602 21.25 -32.01 -4.38
N THR A 603 22.32 -31.24 -4.57
CA THR A 603 23.44 -31.11 -3.62
C THR A 603 23.00 -30.42 -2.31
N LEU A 604 23.81 -30.49 -1.25
CA LEU A 604 23.50 -29.84 0.04
C LEU A 604 23.39 -28.31 -0.07
N ILE A 605 24.21 -27.70 -0.94
CA ILE A 605 24.17 -26.27 -1.29
C ILE A 605 22.85 -25.93 -2.00
N GLN A 606 22.42 -26.79 -2.94
CA GLN A 606 21.14 -26.64 -3.63
C GLN A 606 19.94 -26.81 -2.69
N ARG A 607 20.07 -27.61 -1.62
CA ARG A 607 19.04 -27.76 -0.57
C ARG A 607 18.90 -26.51 0.31
N LEU A 608 20.01 -25.85 0.68
CA LEU A 608 19.96 -24.59 1.42
C LEU A 608 19.37 -23.45 0.57
N ALA A 609 19.81 -23.33 -0.69
CA ALA A 609 19.22 -22.40 -1.65
C ALA A 609 17.76 -22.74 -2.01
N ALA A 610 17.34 -24.01 -1.88
CA ALA A 610 15.94 -24.39 -2.01
C ALA A 610 15.13 -23.92 -0.78
N GLY A 611 15.67 -24.02 0.43
CA GLY A 611 15.01 -23.56 1.65
C GLY A 611 14.69 -22.05 1.65
N THR A 612 15.63 -21.20 1.23
CA THR A 612 15.40 -19.75 1.09
C THR A 612 14.40 -19.44 -0.01
N ARG A 613 14.50 -20.13 -1.17
CA ARG A 613 13.51 -20.03 -2.25
C ARG A 613 12.11 -20.45 -1.80
N SER A 614 11.97 -21.49 -0.98
CA SER A 614 10.69 -21.92 -0.42
C SER A 614 10.10 -20.89 0.55
N ALA A 615 10.92 -20.22 1.35
CA ALA A 615 10.43 -19.18 2.27
C ALA A 615 10.01 -17.90 1.52
N ARG A 616 10.75 -17.51 0.48
CA ARG A 616 10.35 -16.45 -0.46
C ARG A 616 9.02 -16.78 -1.13
N GLU A 617 8.89 -18.00 -1.63
CA GLU A 617 7.68 -18.49 -2.29
C GLU A 617 6.47 -18.50 -1.33
N LEU A 618 6.70 -18.77 -0.04
CA LEU A 618 5.66 -18.64 0.98
C LEU A 618 5.19 -17.20 1.14
N ALA A 619 6.11 -16.23 1.28
CA ALA A 619 5.76 -14.82 1.37
C ALA A 619 5.03 -14.32 0.10
N HIS A 620 5.51 -14.71 -1.07
CA HIS A 620 4.89 -14.38 -2.36
C HIS A 620 3.48 -14.96 -2.44
N ASP A 621 3.29 -16.26 -2.18
CA ASP A 621 1.98 -16.90 -2.22
C ASP A 621 0.99 -16.25 -1.25
N THR A 622 1.41 -15.96 -0.01
CA THR A 622 0.57 -15.25 0.95
C THR A 622 0.20 -13.84 0.46
N THR A 623 1.08 -13.17 -0.27
CA THR A 623 0.77 -11.87 -0.91
C THR A 623 -0.29 -12.02 -1.99
N ILE A 624 -0.25 -13.09 -2.79
CA ILE A 624 -1.31 -13.38 -3.77
C ILE A 624 -2.61 -13.79 -3.08
N ARG A 625 -2.57 -14.46 -1.91
CA ARG A 625 -3.78 -14.70 -1.10
C ARG A 625 -4.43 -13.39 -0.65
N PHE A 626 -3.68 -12.44 -0.10
CA PHE A 626 -4.22 -11.12 0.24
C PHE A 626 -4.69 -10.33 -0.99
N THR A 627 -4.04 -10.50 -2.14
CA THR A 627 -4.51 -9.95 -3.42
C THR A 627 -5.87 -10.53 -3.80
N HIS A 628 -6.09 -11.83 -3.59
CA HIS A 628 -7.38 -12.48 -3.81
C HIS A 628 -8.44 -12.01 -2.78
N GLU A 629 -8.10 -11.89 -1.51
CA GLU A 629 -8.99 -11.29 -0.49
C GLU A 629 -9.46 -9.88 -0.89
N LEU A 630 -8.52 -9.07 -1.43
CA LEU A 630 -8.83 -7.75 -1.93
C LEU A 630 -9.77 -7.84 -3.13
N ARG A 631 -9.48 -8.69 -4.12
CA ARG A 631 -10.35 -8.91 -5.29
C ARG A 631 -11.78 -9.25 -4.86
N MET A 632 -11.96 -10.16 -3.92
CA MET A 632 -13.29 -10.55 -3.43
C MET A 632 -14.00 -9.40 -2.71
N THR A 633 -13.27 -8.65 -1.88
CA THR A 633 -13.81 -7.46 -1.20
C THR A 633 -14.21 -6.36 -2.20
N LEU A 634 -13.41 -6.14 -3.25
CA LEU A 634 -13.68 -5.19 -4.32
C LEU A 634 -14.92 -5.57 -5.14
N ARG A 635 -15.05 -6.85 -5.52
CA ARG A 635 -16.23 -7.33 -6.27
C ARG A 635 -17.51 -7.27 -5.45
N GLU A 636 -17.44 -7.57 -4.15
CA GLU A 636 -18.59 -7.41 -3.24
C GLU A 636 -19.03 -5.93 -3.17
N LEU A 637 -18.09 -5.01 -2.94
CA LEU A 637 -18.39 -3.58 -2.96
C LEU A 637 -18.90 -3.13 -4.35
N GLY A 638 -18.30 -3.63 -5.42
CA GLY A 638 -18.70 -3.37 -6.80
C GLY A 638 -20.14 -3.79 -7.10
N SER A 639 -20.55 -4.97 -6.63
CA SER A 639 -21.94 -5.44 -6.72
C SER A 639 -22.92 -4.45 -6.11
N ARG A 640 -22.58 -3.89 -4.94
CA ARG A 640 -23.41 -2.87 -4.26
C ARG A 640 -23.41 -1.54 -5.00
N ARG A 641 -22.29 -1.13 -5.57
CA ARG A 641 -22.19 0.08 -6.40
C ARG A 641 -22.98 -0.04 -7.70
N VAL A 642 -23.04 -1.22 -8.32
CA VAL A 642 -23.93 -1.50 -9.45
C VAL A 642 -25.40 -1.42 -9.02
N ALA A 643 -25.75 -2.06 -7.89
CA ALA A 643 -27.12 -2.02 -7.37
C ALA A 643 -27.58 -0.59 -7.02
N ALA A 644 -26.65 0.29 -6.64
CA ALA A 644 -26.89 1.71 -6.37
C ALA A 644 -26.78 2.62 -7.61
N ASP A 645 -26.62 2.05 -8.82
CA ASP A 645 -26.45 2.78 -10.10
C ASP A 645 -25.26 3.77 -10.12
N VAL A 646 -24.22 3.46 -9.35
CA VAL A 646 -22.99 4.26 -9.26
C VAL A 646 -21.99 3.89 -10.36
N ILE A 647 -21.92 2.60 -10.72
CA ILE A 647 -21.08 2.05 -11.79
C ILE A 647 -21.91 1.06 -12.63
N ASP A 648 -21.44 0.70 -13.82
CA ASP A 648 -22.26 -0.07 -14.77
C ASP A 648 -22.12 -1.58 -14.58
N VAL A 649 -20.91 -2.06 -14.31
CA VAL A 649 -20.62 -3.48 -14.05
C VAL A 649 -19.70 -3.67 -12.86
N VAL A 650 -19.76 -4.84 -12.22
CA VAL A 650 -18.99 -5.13 -10.99
C VAL A 650 -17.50 -4.88 -11.17
N ASP A 651 -16.94 -5.29 -12.31
CA ASP A 651 -15.51 -5.16 -12.60
C ASP A 651 -15.08 -3.72 -12.94
N ASP A 652 -16.00 -2.75 -13.00
CA ASP A 652 -15.63 -1.34 -13.12
C ASP A 652 -14.84 -0.83 -11.92
N VAL A 653 -14.94 -1.50 -10.76
CA VAL A 653 -14.12 -1.22 -9.57
C VAL A 653 -12.62 -1.25 -9.86
N PHE A 654 -12.17 -2.05 -10.83
CA PHE A 654 -10.74 -2.13 -11.17
C PHE A 654 -10.24 -0.89 -11.90
N TYR A 655 -11.13 -0.07 -12.46
CA TYR A 655 -10.78 1.18 -13.15
C TYR A 655 -10.73 2.41 -12.22
N LEU A 656 -10.92 2.21 -10.93
CA LEU A 656 -10.73 3.20 -9.87
C LEU A 656 -9.51 2.82 -9.00
N THR A 657 -8.89 3.80 -8.36
CA THR A 657 -7.93 3.55 -7.26
C THR A 657 -8.66 3.19 -5.97
N CYS A 658 -7.96 2.68 -4.94
CA CYS A 658 -8.61 2.36 -3.66
C CYS A 658 -9.31 3.58 -3.06
N ASP A 659 -8.66 4.75 -3.07
CA ASP A 659 -9.22 5.96 -2.48
C ASP A 659 -10.43 6.47 -3.28
N GLU A 660 -10.38 6.40 -4.62
CA GLU A 660 -11.49 6.76 -5.50
C GLU A 660 -12.69 5.82 -5.33
N LEU A 661 -12.48 4.52 -5.12
CA LEU A 661 -13.59 3.59 -4.87
C LEU A 661 -14.23 3.83 -3.50
N ILE A 662 -13.41 4.09 -2.46
CA ILE A 662 -13.92 4.35 -1.10
C ILE A 662 -14.75 5.64 -1.05
N THR A 663 -14.31 6.72 -1.70
CA THR A 663 -15.08 7.97 -1.70
C THR A 663 -16.13 8.04 -2.79
N THR A 664 -15.92 7.34 -3.91
CA THR A 664 -16.77 7.37 -5.10
C THR A 664 -17.01 8.80 -5.62
N PRO A 665 -16.12 9.34 -6.48
CA PRO A 665 -16.31 10.68 -7.02
C PRO A 665 -17.54 10.77 -7.92
N ALA A 666 -18.14 11.95 -8.03
CA ALA A 666 -19.35 12.17 -8.83
C ALA A 666 -19.16 11.86 -10.33
N ASP A 667 -17.91 11.91 -10.83
CA ASP A 667 -17.53 11.59 -12.20
C ASP A 667 -17.10 10.12 -12.41
N ALA A 668 -17.35 9.22 -11.44
CA ALA A 668 -16.86 7.84 -11.46
C ALA A 668 -17.12 7.10 -12.78
N ARG A 669 -18.36 7.10 -13.30
CA ARG A 669 -18.71 6.46 -14.59
C ARG A 669 -17.90 7.02 -15.77
N LEU A 670 -17.76 8.35 -15.84
CA LEU A 670 -17.00 9.01 -16.90
C LEU A 670 -15.51 8.63 -16.81
N ARG A 671 -14.96 8.62 -15.59
CA ARG A 671 -13.57 8.25 -15.31
C ARG A 671 -13.28 6.79 -15.68
N ILE A 672 -14.17 5.88 -15.32
CA ILE A 672 -14.11 4.45 -15.67
C ILE A 672 -14.11 4.29 -17.19
N LYS A 673 -15.06 4.92 -17.89
CA LYS A 673 -15.15 4.86 -19.35
C LYS A 673 -13.88 5.38 -20.03
N ARG A 674 -13.34 6.52 -19.57
CA ARG A 674 -12.07 7.08 -20.06
C ARG A 674 -10.92 6.09 -19.89
N ARG A 675 -10.74 5.54 -18.68
CA ARG A 675 -9.63 4.64 -18.36
C ARG A 675 -9.73 3.28 -19.07
N ARG A 676 -10.96 2.81 -19.35
CA ARG A 676 -11.17 1.63 -20.20
C ARG A 676 -10.71 1.87 -21.63
N ALA A 677 -11.16 2.98 -22.24
CA ALA A 677 -10.73 3.36 -23.58
C ALA A 677 -9.20 3.59 -23.66
N GLU A 678 -8.62 4.20 -22.62
CA GLU A 678 -7.17 4.37 -22.52
C GLU A 678 -6.43 3.03 -22.44
N ARG A 679 -6.92 2.09 -21.64
CA ARG A 679 -6.34 0.75 -21.55
C ARG A 679 -6.42 -0.01 -22.87
N GLU A 680 -7.53 0.08 -23.60
CA GLU A 680 -7.69 -0.49 -24.94
C GLU A 680 -6.71 0.13 -25.94
N ARG A 681 -6.57 1.46 -25.91
CA ARG A 681 -5.59 2.20 -26.73
C ARG A 681 -4.16 1.74 -26.46
N LEU A 682 -3.76 1.63 -25.18
CA LEU A 682 -2.42 1.22 -24.77
C LEU A 682 -2.15 -0.28 -24.98
N GLN A 683 -3.20 -1.11 -25.04
CA GLN A 683 -3.09 -2.50 -25.46
C GLN A 683 -2.75 -2.60 -26.95
N ALA A 684 -3.36 -1.77 -27.79
CA ALA A 684 -3.12 -1.74 -29.23
C ALA A 684 -1.78 -1.07 -29.59
N GLN A 685 -1.39 -0.01 -28.89
CA GLN A 685 -0.16 0.75 -29.13
C GLN A 685 0.79 0.60 -27.95
N ARG A 686 1.35 -0.61 -27.82
CA ARG A 686 2.14 -0.98 -26.63
C ARG A 686 3.57 -0.43 -26.71
N PRO A 687 4.16 -0.02 -25.57
CA PRO A 687 5.60 0.24 -25.49
C PRO A 687 6.42 -1.05 -25.72
N PRO A 688 7.70 -0.93 -26.14
CA PRO A 688 8.62 -2.04 -26.31
C PRO A 688 9.02 -2.66 -24.96
N ASP A 689 9.58 -3.87 -24.98
CA ASP A 689 10.03 -4.55 -23.76
C ASP A 689 11.22 -3.85 -23.07
N VAL A 690 12.00 -3.07 -23.84
CA VAL A 690 13.10 -2.24 -23.35
C VAL A 690 12.90 -0.80 -23.81
N ILE A 691 12.95 0.14 -22.88
CA ILE A 691 12.86 1.58 -23.12
C ILE A 691 14.21 2.22 -22.83
N ASP A 692 14.64 3.11 -23.71
CA ASP A 692 15.85 3.91 -23.57
C ASP A 692 15.52 5.38 -23.86
N HIS A 693 15.41 6.19 -22.80
CA HIS A 693 14.94 7.60 -22.79
C HIS A 693 13.48 7.81 -23.20
N ALA A 694 13.07 7.25 -24.32
CA ALA A 694 11.73 7.33 -24.88
C ALA A 694 11.35 6.02 -25.56
N TRP A 695 10.07 5.83 -25.85
CA TRP A 695 9.56 4.67 -26.56
C TRP A 695 8.75 5.04 -27.79
N VAL A 696 8.69 4.13 -28.75
CA VAL A 696 7.77 4.16 -29.89
C VAL A 696 6.94 2.88 -29.87
N PRO A 697 5.68 2.89 -30.35
CA PRO A 697 4.84 1.70 -30.32
C PRO A 697 5.48 0.58 -31.14
N VAL A 698 5.48 -0.64 -30.62
CA VAL A 698 5.83 -1.83 -31.41
C VAL A 698 4.59 -2.31 -32.17
N GLU A 699 4.80 -2.73 -33.42
CA GLU A 699 3.76 -3.30 -34.29
C GLU A 699 3.13 -4.58 -33.72
#